data_AF-A0A0V0W8Z9-F1
#
_entry.id   AF-A0A0V0W8Z9-F1
#
_cell.length_a   1.000
_cell.length_b   1.000
_cell.length_c   1.000
_cell.angle_alpha   90.00
_cell.angle_beta   90.00
_cell.angle_gamma   90.00
#
_symmetry.space_group_name_H-M   'P 1'
#
loop_
_entity.id
_entity.type
_entity.pdbx_description
1 polymer ?
#
loop_
_entity_poly.entity_id
_entity_poly.type
_entity_poly.pdbx_seq_one_letter_code
_entity_poly.pdbx_strand_id
1 'polypeptide(L)'
;LYKIACKQPEFGKCCSKKASYIMVICNLFVFHHSTMTTIISVTHEYPFLDKYLFYRWVEDERSTDAAVRALNLSDDDGIYSENDFLLAISNLSIMGPDALFRMVLRKAPNERSNEELEVVFEELLNIKALSNLSTMVKRELATVIMFEQHQNAGTVLFRQGDQGKSWYIILKGSVNVVIHGKGVVCTLQEGDDFGKLALVNDAPRAATIILNENCCQFLRVDKHDFDRILRDVEANTVRLKEHGHDVLVLEKVPIRVNRSPIAYRYSVMAGTPEKMVEYLLETRIDCAKDEDIADTFMEDFILTHLIFMPTNELCNALTIYYQQGCSSINGNSALSESILTESVEHQLSFRKRVIAFLQAWIQISGHMFYEDPVGAAFIEVVMVEMYCAILEDSRDHPQLLPELTVVEKLMREREQALGSSARPPVILSDNNFIRELPANSPVLPFDLCIVKVNSSDSLRTSTLKIRVDQTCETIKRMASQKLGLGNGEGVELVEVKSNREKNIFTPNDTGIPTSMSHNGRLFACFKDQVESLSPLPEQAGPSESVHSVILETLTSTELAQHLLIYHWQLFINTHEYELLYHVVGRNLFPGKVPVNLDLLIRRFNELQFWVITEILLCGSVSKRAHVVKKFIKIALHCKANQDLFSFFAITLGLSNVAISRLSQTWEKVNAKFRKLFFEFESLLDPSRNHRAYRLLVAKMKPPTIPFIPLLLKDLLFAHEGNKTYFDGMVNFEKMHMMAQTLRNHRMYKSQMLQIDSSKIPTDAQHLVRNFRIIDDQRKFLRLSHLLEPKQKDTT
;
A
#
# COMPACT_ATOMS: atom_id res chain seq x y z
N LEU A 1 18.58 -25.35 22.97
CA LEU A 1 17.31 -24.70 22.51
C LEU A 1 16.05 -25.17 23.26
N TYR A 2 15.76 -26.48 23.39
CA TYR A 2 14.60 -26.96 24.20
C TYR A 2 14.82 -26.85 25.73
N LYS A 3 16.06 -27.08 26.21
CA LYS A 3 16.41 -27.04 27.66
C LYS A 3 16.31 -25.65 28.32
N ILE A 4 16.31 -24.56 27.57
CA ILE A 4 16.19 -23.19 28.12
C ILE A 4 14.73 -22.74 28.17
N ALA A 5 13.90 -23.18 27.22
CA ALA A 5 12.47 -22.85 27.18
C ALA A 5 11.66 -23.50 28.33
N CYS A 6 12.10 -24.64 28.87
CA CYS A 6 11.41 -25.35 29.95
C CYS A 6 11.70 -24.82 31.37
N LYS A 7 12.50 -23.76 31.56
CA LYS A 7 12.81 -23.22 32.91
C LYS A 7 11.87 -22.11 33.40
N GLN A 8 10.85 -21.70 32.65
CA GLN A 8 9.85 -20.72 33.12
C GLN A 8 8.44 -21.34 33.23
N PRO A 9 7.86 -21.48 34.44
CA PRO A 9 6.60 -22.22 34.66
C PRO A 9 5.34 -21.57 34.07
N GLU A 10 5.38 -20.32 33.60
CA GLU A 10 4.16 -19.55 33.28
C GLU A 10 3.74 -19.56 31.79
N PHE A 11 4.45 -20.24 30.90
CA PHE A 11 4.16 -20.19 29.44
C PHE A 11 3.33 -21.37 28.87
N GLY A 12 2.70 -22.18 29.72
CA GLY A 12 2.03 -23.44 29.36
C GLY A 12 0.78 -23.36 28.45
N LYS A 13 0.40 -22.19 27.91
CA LYS A 13 -0.80 -22.05 27.05
C LYS A 13 -0.56 -21.46 25.66
N CYS A 14 0.69 -21.16 25.28
CA CYS A 14 1.02 -20.46 24.02
C CYS A 14 1.81 -21.30 22.99
N CYS A 15 1.82 -22.64 23.13
CA CYS A 15 2.74 -23.50 22.37
C CYS A 15 2.36 -23.80 20.91
N SER A 16 1.13 -23.54 20.43
CA SER A 16 0.76 -23.96 19.06
C SER A 16 1.32 -23.08 17.94
N LYS A 17 1.53 -21.77 18.18
CA LYS A 17 2.07 -20.85 17.14
C LYS A 17 3.59 -20.63 17.23
N LYS A 18 4.21 -20.88 18.38
CA LYS A 18 5.67 -20.83 18.53
C LYS A 18 6.37 -22.08 17.98
N ALA A 19 5.66 -23.22 17.91
CA ALA A 19 6.13 -24.43 17.23
C ALA A 19 6.37 -24.22 15.72
N SER A 20 5.51 -23.44 15.05
CA SER A 20 5.66 -23.10 13.63
C SER A 20 6.91 -22.25 13.33
N TYR A 21 7.38 -21.46 14.29
CA TYR A 21 8.64 -20.71 14.17
C TYR A 21 9.86 -21.62 14.35
N ILE A 22 9.77 -22.63 15.21
CA ILE A 22 10.82 -23.67 15.36
C ILE A 22 10.88 -24.59 14.13
N MET A 23 9.76 -24.81 13.44
CA MET A 23 9.65 -25.51 12.14
C MET A 23 10.53 -24.88 11.04
N VAL A 24 10.70 -23.56 11.08
CA VAL A 24 11.55 -22.80 10.14
C VAL A 24 13.02 -22.85 10.57
N ILE A 25 13.29 -22.85 11.89
CA ILE A 25 14.64 -22.85 12.47
C ILE A 25 15.45 -24.09 12.07
N CYS A 26 14.81 -25.25 11.88
CA CYS A 26 15.51 -26.50 11.59
C CYS A 26 15.74 -26.80 10.09
N ASN A 27 14.94 -26.22 9.19
CA ASN A 27 14.92 -26.61 7.77
C ASN A 27 15.87 -25.84 6.85
N LEU A 28 16.51 -24.78 7.33
CA LEU A 28 17.47 -24.01 6.55
C LEU A 28 18.75 -24.79 6.20
N PHE A 29 19.15 -25.74 7.02
CA PHE A 29 20.55 -26.19 7.03
C PHE A 29 20.81 -27.51 6.28
N VAL A 30 19.80 -28.10 5.64
CA VAL A 30 20.00 -29.40 4.99
C VAL A 30 20.59 -29.30 3.57
N PHE A 31 20.74 -28.10 2.98
CA PHE A 31 20.98 -27.98 1.52
C PHE A 31 22.14 -27.07 1.05
N HIS A 32 23.17 -26.84 1.86
CA HIS A 32 24.49 -26.41 1.36
C HIS A 32 25.51 -27.52 1.59
N HIS A 33 25.75 -28.34 0.57
CA HIS A 33 26.66 -29.50 0.66
C HIS A 33 28.16 -29.15 0.74
N SER A 34 28.51 -27.90 1.04
CA SER A 34 29.89 -27.48 1.25
C SER A 34 30.20 -26.98 2.66
N THR A 35 29.24 -26.60 3.51
CA THR A 35 29.48 -26.33 4.93
C THR A 35 28.17 -26.20 5.71
N MET A 36 27.96 -27.09 6.70
CA MET A 36 27.00 -27.02 7.80
C MET A 36 25.56 -27.48 7.55
N THR A 37 25.37 -28.81 7.49
CA THR A 37 24.15 -29.42 8.04
C THR A 37 24.20 -29.29 9.56
N THR A 38 23.21 -28.65 10.17
CA THR A 38 23.22 -28.35 11.62
C THR A 38 22.22 -29.20 12.40
N ILE A 39 21.14 -29.70 11.77
CA ILE A 39 20.14 -30.61 12.37
C ILE A 39 19.76 -31.72 11.38
N ILE A 40 19.66 -32.95 11.86
CA ILE A 40 19.30 -34.16 11.08
C ILE A 40 18.17 -34.94 11.77
N SER A 41 17.26 -35.55 10.99
CA SER A 41 16.35 -36.57 11.51
C SER A 41 17.15 -37.81 11.89
N VAL A 42 16.85 -38.42 13.05
CA VAL A 42 17.50 -39.66 13.49
C VAL A 42 17.21 -40.81 12.52
N THR A 43 16.11 -40.75 11.77
CA THR A 43 15.76 -41.73 10.73
C THR A 43 16.28 -41.36 9.34
N HIS A 44 17.04 -40.26 9.20
CA HIS A 44 17.47 -39.69 7.92
C HIS A 44 16.33 -39.37 6.94
N GLU A 45 15.10 -39.27 7.44
CA GLU A 45 13.96 -38.85 6.65
C GLU A 45 14.08 -37.37 6.24
N TYR A 46 13.83 -37.10 4.96
CA TYR A 46 13.53 -35.77 4.44
C TYR A 46 12.00 -35.73 4.25
N PRO A 47 11.21 -34.86 4.91
CA PRO A 47 11.57 -33.57 5.53
C PRO A 47 11.35 -33.47 7.06
N PHE A 48 11.69 -32.33 7.69
CA PHE A 48 11.29 -32.02 9.07
C PHE A 48 9.78 -31.81 9.16
N LEU A 49 9.14 -32.57 10.03
CA LEU A 49 7.70 -32.55 10.31
C LEU A 49 7.45 -32.09 11.74
N ASP A 50 6.41 -31.27 11.94
CA ASP A 50 5.85 -30.93 13.26
C ASP A 50 5.02 -32.11 13.80
N LYS A 51 5.75 -33.19 14.07
CA LYS A 51 5.25 -34.46 14.60
C LYS A 51 6.18 -34.90 15.72
N TYR A 52 5.74 -35.89 16.48
CA TYR A 52 6.56 -36.51 17.51
C TYR A 52 7.66 -37.39 16.88
N LEU A 53 8.66 -36.73 16.29
CA LEU A 53 9.83 -37.32 15.63
C LEU A 53 11.11 -36.81 16.30
N PHE A 54 12.18 -37.59 16.19
CA PHE A 54 13.47 -37.28 16.80
C PHE A 54 14.41 -36.60 15.79
N TYR A 55 14.98 -35.47 16.19
CA TYR A 55 16.00 -34.74 15.45
C TYR A 55 17.23 -34.52 16.35
N ARG A 56 18.41 -34.43 15.74
CA ARG A 56 19.70 -34.28 16.43
C ARG A 56 20.53 -33.16 15.78
N TRP A 57 21.31 -32.42 16.57
CA TRP A 57 22.25 -31.43 16.04
C TRP A 57 23.52 -32.12 15.54
N VAL A 58 24.09 -31.68 14.42
CA VAL A 58 25.29 -32.30 13.83
C VAL A 58 26.54 -32.11 14.71
N GLU A 59 26.56 -31.08 15.55
CA GLU A 59 27.59 -30.91 16.59
C GLU A 59 27.57 -32.03 17.64
N ASP A 60 26.39 -32.59 17.93
CA ASP A 60 26.23 -33.73 18.85
C ASP A 60 26.77 -35.04 18.24
N GLU A 61 26.98 -35.10 16.92
CA GLU A 61 27.50 -36.26 16.19
C GLU A 61 29.04 -36.32 16.19
N ARG A 62 29.70 -35.15 16.25
CA ARG A 62 31.15 -35.01 16.13
C ARG A 62 31.93 -35.22 17.43
N SER A 63 31.27 -35.44 18.57
CA SER A 63 32.01 -35.73 19.81
C SER A 63 31.20 -36.50 20.85
N THR A 64 31.75 -37.64 21.28
CA THR A 64 31.45 -38.24 22.59
C THR A 64 31.84 -37.32 23.75
N ASP A 65 32.64 -36.28 23.47
CA ASP A 65 33.10 -35.24 24.40
C ASP A 65 32.21 -33.96 24.48
N ALA A 66 31.21 -33.78 23.60
CA ALA A 66 30.31 -32.61 23.67
C ALA A 66 29.47 -32.61 24.96
N ALA A 67 29.12 -33.80 25.47
CA ALA A 67 28.45 -33.92 26.75
C ALA A 67 29.33 -33.42 27.92
N VAL A 68 30.65 -33.58 27.82
CA VAL A 68 31.64 -33.12 28.81
C VAL A 68 31.88 -31.61 28.68
N ARG A 69 31.92 -31.06 27.46
CA ARG A 69 31.99 -29.58 27.26
C ARG A 69 30.71 -28.87 27.68
N ALA A 70 29.53 -29.45 27.42
CA ALA A 70 28.26 -28.88 27.86
C ALA A 70 28.07 -28.89 29.40
N LEU A 71 28.78 -29.77 30.11
CA LEU A 71 28.83 -29.81 31.58
C LEU A 71 29.94 -28.94 32.18
N ASN A 72 30.97 -28.60 31.41
CA ASN A 72 32.12 -27.78 31.83
C ASN A 72 32.05 -26.32 31.36
N LEU A 73 30.92 -25.87 30.82
CA LEU A 73 30.67 -24.43 30.62
C LEU A 73 30.47 -23.78 31.99
N SER A 74 31.56 -23.28 32.57
CA SER A 74 31.47 -22.17 33.52
C SER A 74 30.69 -21.02 32.86
N ASP A 75 29.84 -20.35 33.63
CA ASP A 75 28.96 -19.24 33.22
C ASP A 75 29.65 -18.03 32.53
N ASP A 76 30.95 -18.12 32.20
CA ASP A 76 31.82 -17.03 31.74
C ASP A 76 32.20 -17.09 30.24
N ASP A 77 31.92 -18.18 29.50
CA ASP A 77 32.19 -18.25 28.05
C ASP A 77 30.96 -17.82 27.21
N GLY A 78 30.70 -16.51 27.19
CA GLY A 78 29.72 -15.84 26.35
C GLY A 78 30.11 -15.79 24.86
N ILE A 79 30.09 -16.95 24.17
CA ILE A 79 30.53 -17.05 22.77
C ILE A 79 29.52 -16.44 21.76
N TYR A 80 28.26 -16.26 22.14
CA TYR A 80 27.25 -15.61 21.28
C TYR A 80 26.49 -14.54 22.04
N SER A 81 26.50 -13.31 21.51
CA SER A 81 25.74 -12.22 22.09
C SER A 81 24.23 -12.45 21.88
N GLU A 82 23.39 -11.90 22.76
CA GLU A 82 21.93 -11.98 22.60
C GLU A 82 21.45 -11.36 21.27
N ASN A 83 22.24 -10.43 20.69
CA ASN A 83 22.01 -9.86 19.37
C ASN A 83 22.21 -10.90 18.25
N ASP A 84 23.19 -11.79 18.38
CA ASP A 84 23.44 -12.86 17.39
C ASP A 84 22.26 -13.82 17.32
N PHE A 85 21.61 -14.09 18.46
CA PHE A 85 20.40 -14.90 18.52
C PHE A 85 19.22 -14.26 17.78
N LEU A 86 19.00 -12.96 17.97
CA LEU A 86 17.92 -12.22 17.30
C LEU A 86 18.17 -12.10 15.79
N LEU A 87 19.41 -11.87 15.39
CA LEU A 87 19.81 -11.87 13.99
C LEU A 87 19.58 -13.25 13.35
N ALA A 88 19.90 -14.34 14.06
CA ALA A 88 19.64 -15.69 13.60
C ALA A 88 18.14 -15.95 13.40
N ILE A 89 17.27 -15.58 14.34
CA ILE A 89 15.81 -15.70 14.17
C ILE A 89 15.32 -14.89 12.97
N SER A 90 15.83 -13.67 12.79
CA SER A 90 15.46 -12.80 11.67
C SER A 90 15.82 -13.47 10.33
N ASN A 91 17.06 -13.92 10.18
CA ASN A 91 17.55 -14.63 8.98
C ASN A 91 16.74 -15.89 8.69
N LEU A 92 16.39 -16.64 9.73
CA LEU A 92 15.57 -17.84 9.61
C LEU A 92 14.17 -17.51 9.12
N SER A 93 13.56 -16.44 9.63
CA SER A 93 12.22 -16.02 9.19
C SER A 93 12.18 -15.59 7.71
N ILE A 94 13.29 -15.09 7.16
CA ILE A 94 13.44 -14.72 5.74
C ILE A 94 13.54 -15.96 4.84
N MET A 95 14.34 -16.95 5.26
CA MET A 95 14.65 -18.14 4.46
C MET A 95 13.60 -19.28 4.60
N GLY A 96 12.81 -19.26 5.68
CA GLY A 96 11.85 -20.32 6.01
C GLY A 96 10.85 -20.68 4.92
N PRO A 97 10.14 -19.72 4.31
CA PRO A 97 9.07 -20.09 3.39
C PRO A 97 9.60 -20.63 2.04
N ASP A 98 10.77 -20.21 1.58
CA ASP A 98 11.45 -20.78 0.39
C ASP A 98 11.86 -22.25 0.65
N ALA A 99 12.34 -22.54 1.87
CA ALA A 99 12.61 -23.93 2.27
C ALA A 99 11.32 -24.78 2.30
N LEU A 100 10.23 -24.23 2.83
CA LEU A 100 8.92 -24.90 2.87
C LEU A 100 8.36 -25.14 1.46
N PHE A 101 8.50 -24.16 0.57
CA PHE A 101 8.12 -24.26 -0.83
C PHE A 101 8.85 -25.38 -1.57
N ARG A 102 10.18 -25.43 -1.47
CA ARG A 102 10.97 -26.53 -2.05
C ARG A 102 10.58 -27.89 -1.49
N MET A 103 10.26 -27.95 -0.19
CA MET A 103 9.81 -29.18 0.45
C MET A 103 8.48 -29.67 -0.13
N VAL A 104 7.49 -28.78 -0.26
CA VAL A 104 6.18 -29.10 -0.83
C VAL A 104 6.30 -29.55 -2.29
N LEU A 105 7.13 -28.86 -3.09
CA LEU A 105 7.29 -29.16 -4.51
C LEU A 105 8.01 -30.49 -4.82
N ARG A 106 8.60 -31.15 -3.82
CA ARG A 106 9.12 -32.52 -3.97
C ARG A 106 8.02 -33.58 -3.98
N LYS A 107 6.83 -33.25 -3.46
CA LYS A 107 5.65 -34.13 -3.57
C LYS A 107 5.10 -34.09 -4.99
N ALA A 108 4.53 -35.21 -5.41
CA ALA A 108 3.81 -35.26 -6.67
C ALA A 108 2.61 -34.29 -6.63
N PRO A 109 2.23 -33.68 -7.78
CA PRO A 109 1.09 -32.75 -7.87
C PRO A 109 -0.19 -33.21 -7.14
N ASN A 110 -0.52 -34.50 -7.23
CA ASN A 110 -1.71 -35.13 -6.65
C ASN A 110 -1.62 -35.41 -5.13
N GLU A 111 -0.46 -35.26 -4.50
CA GLU A 111 -0.23 -35.55 -3.08
C GLU A 111 -0.22 -34.29 -2.20
N ARG A 112 -0.36 -33.10 -2.81
CA ARG A 112 -0.30 -31.81 -2.11
C ARG A 112 -1.63 -31.50 -1.45
N SER A 113 -1.60 -31.10 -0.18
CA SER A 113 -2.81 -30.63 0.52
C SER A 113 -3.20 -29.21 0.08
N ASN A 114 -4.44 -28.79 0.33
CA ASN A 114 -4.87 -27.41 0.04
C ASN A 114 -4.04 -26.35 0.79
N GLU A 115 -3.58 -26.65 2.01
CA GLU A 115 -2.71 -25.75 2.78
C GLU A 115 -1.32 -25.62 2.12
N GLU A 116 -0.79 -26.73 1.60
CA GLU A 116 0.49 -26.77 0.90
C GLU A 116 0.43 -26.07 -0.46
N LEU A 117 -0.70 -26.20 -1.17
CA LEU A 117 -0.95 -25.46 -2.42
C LEU A 117 -1.00 -23.95 -2.19
N GLU A 118 -1.57 -23.48 -1.07
CA GLU A 118 -1.57 -22.06 -0.75
C GLU A 118 -0.14 -21.56 -0.45
N VAL A 119 0.70 -22.36 0.22
CA VAL A 119 2.12 -22.05 0.40
C VAL A 119 2.85 -21.93 -0.94
N VAL A 120 2.59 -22.85 -1.86
CA VAL A 120 3.18 -22.81 -3.21
C VAL A 120 2.76 -21.54 -3.94
N PHE A 121 1.46 -21.26 -3.95
CA PHE A 121 0.89 -20.06 -4.58
C PHE A 121 1.51 -18.76 -4.03
N GLU A 122 1.65 -18.65 -2.70
CA GLU A 122 2.27 -17.48 -2.04
C GLU A 122 3.72 -17.26 -2.48
N GLU A 123 4.52 -18.31 -2.68
CA GLU A 123 5.87 -18.16 -3.23
C GLU A 123 5.87 -17.82 -4.73
N LEU A 124 4.94 -18.36 -5.52
CA LEU A 124 4.83 -18.03 -6.95
C LEU A 124 4.54 -16.53 -7.17
N LEU A 125 3.87 -15.86 -6.23
CA LEU A 125 3.67 -14.41 -6.26
C LEU A 125 4.99 -13.61 -6.17
N ASN A 126 6.04 -14.20 -5.61
CA ASN A 126 7.34 -13.55 -5.43
C ASN A 126 8.34 -13.86 -6.56
N ILE A 127 8.00 -14.74 -7.51
CA ILE A 127 8.89 -15.13 -8.62
C ILE A 127 8.71 -14.17 -9.81
N LYS A 128 9.81 -13.51 -10.20
CA LYS A 128 9.82 -12.49 -11.28
C LYS A 128 9.36 -13.02 -12.63
N ALA A 129 9.79 -14.21 -13.05
CA ALA A 129 9.35 -14.83 -14.31
C ALA A 129 7.83 -14.99 -14.41
N LEU A 130 7.14 -15.07 -13.27
CA LEU A 130 5.70 -15.25 -13.19
C LEU A 130 4.93 -13.94 -12.98
N SER A 131 5.59 -12.80 -12.83
CA SER A 131 4.95 -11.53 -12.44
C SER A 131 3.77 -11.17 -13.35
N ASN A 132 3.95 -11.39 -14.65
CA ASN A 132 2.99 -11.02 -15.71
C ASN A 132 1.87 -12.04 -15.92
N LEU A 133 1.83 -13.12 -15.15
CA LEU A 133 0.74 -14.09 -15.21
C LEU A 133 -0.39 -13.69 -14.26
N SER A 134 -1.63 -13.93 -14.69
CA SER A 134 -2.80 -13.68 -13.86
C SER A 134 -2.78 -14.53 -12.59
N THR A 135 -3.52 -14.08 -11.58
CA THR A 135 -3.63 -14.80 -10.30
C THR A 135 -4.18 -16.22 -10.49
N MET A 136 -5.10 -16.43 -11.43
CA MET A 136 -5.65 -17.74 -11.76
C MET A 136 -4.59 -18.67 -12.33
N VAL A 137 -3.81 -18.19 -13.32
CA VAL A 137 -2.71 -18.98 -13.90
C VAL A 137 -1.71 -19.37 -12.81
N LYS A 138 -1.37 -18.47 -11.89
CA LYS A 138 -0.49 -18.78 -10.75
C LYS A 138 -1.10 -19.82 -9.81
N ARG A 139 -2.41 -19.76 -9.54
CA ARG A 139 -3.12 -20.78 -8.73
C ARG A 139 -3.11 -22.14 -9.41
N GLU A 140 -3.42 -22.20 -10.69
CA GLU A 140 -3.37 -23.44 -11.47
C GLU A 140 -1.94 -23.99 -11.57
N LEU A 141 -0.95 -23.12 -11.79
CA LEU A 141 0.46 -23.49 -11.74
C LEU A 141 0.85 -24.11 -10.40
N ALA A 142 0.36 -23.59 -9.27
CA ALA A 142 0.66 -24.17 -7.95
C ALA A 142 0.26 -25.65 -7.84
N THR A 143 -0.79 -26.06 -8.57
CA THR A 143 -1.28 -27.44 -8.58
C THR A 143 -0.36 -28.38 -9.37
N VAL A 144 0.33 -27.92 -10.42
CA VAL A 144 1.09 -28.77 -11.35
C VAL A 144 2.60 -28.58 -11.32
N ILE A 145 3.08 -27.42 -10.87
CA ILE A 145 4.48 -27.04 -10.99
C ILE A 145 5.38 -28.01 -10.24
N MET A 146 6.50 -28.40 -10.85
CA MET A 146 7.43 -29.38 -10.30
C MET A 146 8.77 -28.73 -9.98
N PHE A 147 9.47 -29.29 -9.00
CA PHE A 147 10.85 -28.91 -8.68
C PHE A 147 11.83 -29.89 -9.32
N GLU A 148 12.84 -29.37 -10.02
CA GLU A 148 13.90 -30.15 -10.66
C GLU A 148 15.27 -29.60 -10.28
N GLN A 149 16.23 -30.48 -9.99
CA GLN A 149 17.60 -30.10 -9.62
C GLN A 149 18.62 -30.97 -10.33
N HIS A 150 19.71 -30.33 -10.77
CA HIS A 150 20.83 -30.99 -11.43
C HIS A 150 22.14 -30.61 -10.73
N GLN A 151 23.00 -31.59 -10.49
CA GLN A 151 24.19 -31.40 -9.66
C GLN A 151 25.38 -30.80 -10.42
N ASN A 152 25.56 -31.17 -11.69
CA ASN A 152 26.80 -30.93 -12.42
C ASN A 152 26.63 -29.87 -13.52
N ALA A 153 27.57 -28.91 -13.57
CA ALA A 153 27.76 -28.04 -14.72
C ALA A 153 28.05 -28.87 -15.98
N GLY A 154 27.66 -28.35 -17.15
CA GLY A 154 27.77 -29.07 -18.42
C GLY A 154 26.64 -30.06 -18.70
N THR A 155 25.73 -30.29 -17.74
CA THR A 155 24.54 -31.13 -17.97
C THR A 155 23.64 -30.48 -19.04
N VAL A 156 23.23 -31.26 -20.04
CA VAL A 156 22.35 -30.80 -21.12
C VAL A 156 20.90 -31.07 -20.72
N LEU A 157 20.08 -30.02 -20.60
CA LEU A 157 18.65 -30.14 -20.28
C LEU A 157 17.83 -30.63 -21.48
N PHE A 158 18.08 -30.06 -22.65
CA PHE A 158 17.54 -30.51 -23.94
C PHE A 158 18.39 -29.96 -25.08
N ARG A 159 18.30 -30.59 -26.25
CA ARG A 159 19.06 -30.24 -27.45
C ARG A 159 18.21 -29.48 -28.46
N GLN A 160 18.88 -28.66 -29.26
CA GLN A 160 18.27 -28.04 -30.44
C GLN A 160 17.74 -29.14 -31.37
N GLY A 161 16.50 -28.98 -31.85
CA GLY A 161 15.81 -29.97 -32.66
C GLY A 161 14.94 -30.97 -31.87
N ASP A 162 15.10 -31.06 -30.54
CA ASP A 162 14.23 -31.91 -29.72
C ASP A 162 12.78 -31.39 -29.73
N GLN A 163 11.81 -32.26 -29.47
CA GLN A 163 10.43 -31.82 -29.26
C GLN A 163 10.30 -31.02 -27.95
N GLY A 164 9.54 -29.93 -27.95
CA GLY A 164 9.25 -29.15 -26.75
C GLY A 164 8.37 -29.93 -25.76
N LYS A 165 8.95 -30.41 -24.65
CA LYS A 165 8.22 -31.19 -23.62
C LYS A 165 7.88 -30.42 -22.35
N SER A 166 8.68 -29.42 -21.99
CA SER A 166 8.52 -28.69 -20.73
C SER A 166 8.95 -27.23 -20.83
N TRP A 167 8.42 -26.39 -19.94
CA TRP A 167 8.83 -25.01 -19.69
C TRP A 167 9.57 -24.95 -18.35
N TYR A 168 10.64 -24.16 -18.28
CA TYR A 168 11.53 -24.10 -17.13
C TYR A 168 11.71 -22.66 -16.62
N ILE A 169 11.81 -22.51 -15.31
CA ILE A 169 12.14 -21.24 -14.63
C ILE A 169 13.33 -21.51 -13.70
N ILE A 170 14.34 -20.64 -13.73
CA ILE A 170 15.58 -20.82 -12.96
C ILE A 170 15.39 -20.28 -11.54
N LEU A 171 15.45 -21.16 -10.54
CA LEU A 171 15.42 -20.78 -9.12
C LEU A 171 16.82 -20.53 -8.55
N LYS A 172 17.83 -21.25 -9.06
CA LYS A 172 19.22 -21.10 -8.62
C LYS A 172 20.17 -21.57 -9.71
N GLY A 173 21.25 -20.84 -9.91
CA GLY A 173 22.31 -21.14 -10.88
C GLY A 173 22.11 -20.44 -12.22
N SER A 174 22.83 -20.88 -13.24
CA SER A 174 22.79 -20.30 -14.59
C SER A 174 22.90 -21.35 -15.68
N VAL A 175 22.35 -21.05 -16.87
CA VAL A 175 22.38 -21.94 -18.04
C VAL A 175 22.80 -21.18 -19.30
N ASN A 176 23.52 -21.86 -20.19
CA ASN A 176 23.93 -21.35 -21.49
C ASN A 176 22.95 -21.79 -22.58
N VAL A 177 22.55 -20.84 -23.43
CA VAL A 177 21.74 -21.06 -24.62
C VAL A 177 22.66 -21.21 -25.82
N VAL A 178 22.73 -22.43 -26.36
CA VAL A 178 23.67 -22.80 -27.45
C VAL A 178 22.90 -23.08 -28.73
N ILE A 179 23.27 -22.40 -29.82
CA ILE A 179 22.69 -22.61 -31.15
C ILE A 179 23.77 -23.16 -32.09
N HIS A 180 23.43 -24.22 -32.83
CA HIS A 180 24.31 -24.83 -33.81
C HIS A 180 24.78 -23.80 -34.85
N GLY A 181 26.10 -23.73 -35.06
CA GLY A 181 26.74 -22.74 -35.95
C GLY A 181 26.93 -21.35 -35.36
N LYS A 182 26.38 -21.03 -34.18
CA LYS A 182 26.57 -19.76 -33.47
C LYS A 182 27.28 -19.89 -32.11
N GLY A 183 27.34 -21.09 -31.54
CA GLY A 183 27.91 -21.31 -30.21
C GLY A 183 26.98 -20.82 -29.11
N VAL A 184 27.54 -20.35 -27.99
CA VAL A 184 26.77 -19.78 -26.87
C VAL A 184 26.26 -18.40 -27.29
N VAL A 185 24.95 -18.22 -27.34
CA VAL A 185 24.29 -16.98 -27.77
C VAL A 185 24.00 -16.07 -26.58
N CYS A 186 23.57 -16.64 -25.46
CA CYS A 186 23.39 -15.93 -24.19
C CYS A 186 23.45 -16.91 -23.01
N THR A 187 23.58 -16.34 -21.81
CA THR A 187 23.50 -17.06 -20.53
C THR A 187 22.30 -16.52 -19.76
N LEU A 188 21.43 -17.41 -19.29
CA LEU A 188 20.27 -17.09 -18.46
C LEU A 188 20.61 -17.32 -16.99
N GLN A 189 20.08 -16.47 -16.12
CA GLN A 189 20.36 -16.45 -14.68
C GLN A 189 19.10 -16.72 -13.85
N GLU A 190 19.28 -16.77 -12.54
CA GLU A 190 18.18 -16.87 -11.57
C GLU A 190 17.08 -15.83 -11.82
N GLY A 191 15.84 -16.29 -11.89
CA GLY A 191 14.67 -15.48 -12.19
C GLY A 191 14.27 -15.44 -13.67
N ASP A 192 15.11 -15.93 -14.59
CA ASP A 192 14.78 -16.09 -16.01
C ASP A 192 13.99 -17.39 -16.26
N ASP A 193 13.26 -17.43 -17.37
CA ASP A 193 12.56 -18.61 -17.86
C ASP A 193 12.94 -18.96 -19.31
N PHE A 194 12.79 -20.23 -19.69
CA PHE A 194 13.11 -20.70 -21.03
C PHE A 194 12.31 -21.94 -21.47
N GLY A 195 12.28 -22.16 -22.78
CA GLY A 195 11.62 -23.32 -23.38
C GLY A 195 10.13 -23.12 -23.65
N LYS A 196 9.55 -21.95 -23.38
CA LYS A 196 8.14 -21.64 -23.65
C LYS A 196 7.77 -21.71 -25.14
N LEU A 197 8.63 -21.16 -26.03
CA LEU A 197 8.33 -20.98 -27.45
C LEU A 197 8.00 -22.29 -28.19
N ALA A 198 8.71 -23.36 -27.87
CA ALA A 198 8.51 -24.68 -28.48
C ALA A 198 7.17 -25.32 -28.07
N LEU A 199 6.64 -24.98 -26.88
CA LEU A 199 5.34 -25.46 -26.43
C LEU A 199 4.21 -24.76 -27.19
N VAL A 200 4.29 -23.42 -27.27
CA VAL A 200 3.26 -22.57 -27.89
C VAL A 200 3.11 -22.85 -29.39
N ASN A 201 4.22 -22.97 -30.10
CA ASN A 201 4.21 -23.12 -31.57
C ASN A 201 4.18 -24.58 -32.04
N ASP A 202 4.12 -25.54 -31.10
CA ASP A 202 4.36 -26.97 -31.32
C ASP A 202 5.54 -27.25 -32.27
N ALA A 203 6.65 -26.56 -32.01
CA ALA A 203 7.84 -26.55 -32.86
C ALA A 203 9.04 -27.21 -32.15
N PRO A 204 10.04 -27.72 -32.90
CA PRO A 204 11.29 -28.19 -32.30
C PRO A 204 12.04 -27.11 -31.52
N ARG A 205 12.86 -27.50 -30.55
CA ARG A 205 13.71 -26.60 -29.76
C ARG A 205 14.64 -25.80 -30.68
N ALA A 206 14.59 -24.47 -30.58
CA ALA A 206 15.46 -23.58 -31.36
C ALA A 206 16.92 -23.54 -30.87
N ALA A 207 17.19 -24.00 -29.64
CA ALA A 207 18.50 -23.98 -29.01
C ALA A 207 18.69 -25.17 -28.05
N THR A 208 19.95 -25.49 -27.75
CA THR A 208 20.37 -26.43 -26.71
C THR A 208 20.58 -25.66 -25.41
N ILE A 209 20.12 -26.21 -24.28
CA ILE A 209 20.34 -25.61 -22.96
C ILE A 209 21.32 -26.46 -22.17
N ILE A 210 22.39 -25.83 -21.69
CA ILE A 210 23.47 -26.49 -20.95
C ILE A 210 23.68 -25.76 -19.63
N LEU A 211 23.77 -26.50 -18.53
CA LEU A 211 24.09 -25.91 -17.23
C LEU A 211 25.46 -25.25 -17.23
N ASN A 212 25.52 -24.02 -16.76
CA ASN A 212 26.76 -23.27 -16.61
C ASN A 212 27.38 -23.47 -15.22
N GLU A 213 26.56 -23.80 -14.21
CA GLU A 213 26.97 -23.96 -12.82
C GLU A 213 26.53 -25.31 -12.22
N ASN A 214 27.19 -25.71 -11.13
CA ASN A 214 26.78 -26.86 -10.34
C ASN A 214 25.52 -26.53 -9.51
N CYS A 215 24.76 -27.56 -9.15
CA CYS A 215 23.60 -27.47 -8.26
C CYS A 215 22.49 -26.51 -8.76
N CYS A 216 22.25 -26.43 -10.07
CA CYS A 216 21.18 -25.61 -10.61
C CYS A 216 19.80 -26.18 -10.22
N GLN A 217 18.86 -25.28 -9.92
CA GLN A 217 17.49 -25.60 -9.49
C GLN A 217 16.48 -24.93 -10.41
N PHE A 218 15.44 -25.66 -10.79
CA PHE A 218 14.44 -25.22 -11.75
C PHE A 218 13.02 -25.53 -11.25
N LEU A 219 12.08 -24.66 -11.61
CA LEU A 219 10.66 -25.04 -11.67
C LEU A 219 10.35 -25.52 -13.08
N ARG A 220 9.63 -26.64 -13.19
CA ARG A 220 9.25 -27.26 -14.47
C ARG A 220 7.73 -27.38 -14.58
N VAL A 221 7.21 -27.03 -15.76
CA VAL A 221 5.82 -27.28 -16.16
C VAL A 221 5.83 -28.09 -17.44
N ASP A 222 5.13 -29.22 -17.46
CA ASP A 222 5.10 -30.10 -18.63
C ASP A 222 4.07 -29.65 -19.66
N LYS A 223 4.28 -30.00 -20.95
CA LYS A 223 3.46 -29.55 -22.08
C LYS A 223 1.97 -29.84 -21.87
N HIS A 224 1.64 -31.04 -21.40
CA HIS A 224 0.25 -31.43 -21.13
C HIS A 224 -0.43 -30.49 -20.13
N ASP A 225 0.25 -30.16 -19.03
CA ASP A 225 -0.28 -29.26 -18.01
C ASP A 225 -0.28 -27.81 -18.48
N PHE A 226 0.74 -27.39 -19.23
CA PHE A 226 0.80 -26.07 -19.87
C PHE A 226 -0.41 -25.84 -20.79
N ASP A 227 -0.68 -26.79 -21.69
CA ASP A 227 -1.82 -26.70 -22.61
C ASP A 227 -3.15 -26.82 -21.86
N ARG A 228 -3.22 -27.63 -20.79
CA ARG A 228 -4.40 -27.73 -19.93
C ARG A 228 -4.71 -26.40 -19.27
N ILE A 229 -3.72 -25.75 -18.64
CA ILE A 229 -3.91 -24.45 -17.99
C ILE A 229 -4.38 -23.41 -19.01
N LEU A 230 -3.80 -23.36 -20.21
CA LEU A 230 -4.26 -22.43 -21.25
C LEU A 230 -5.71 -22.69 -21.65
N ARG A 231 -6.09 -23.95 -21.87
CA ARG A 231 -7.48 -24.32 -22.19
C ARG A 231 -8.43 -23.99 -21.05
N ASP A 232 -8.04 -24.26 -19.80
CA ASP A 232 -8.88 -24.01 -18.64
C ASP A 232 -9.07 -22.50 -18.42
N VAL A 233 -8.03 -21.69 -18.63
CA VAL A 233 -8.14 -20.22 -18.60
C VAL A 233 -9.06 -19.72 -19.70
N GLU A 234 -8.92 -20.22 -20.93
CA GLU A 234 -9.79 -19.85 -22.05
C GLU A 234 -11.25 -20.29 -21.82
N ALA A 235 -11.47 -21.51 -21.33
CA ALA A 235 -12.79 -22.03 -20.99
C ALA A 235 -13.46 -21.27 -19.83
N ASN A 236 -12.66 -20.70 -18.93
CA ASN A 236 -13.12 -19.87 -17.83
C ASN A 236 -13.26 -18.38 -18.21
N THR A 237 -12.87 -17.99 -19.44
CA THR A 237 -12.96 -16.61 -19.91
C THR A 237 -14.14 -16.44 -20.87
N VAL A 238 -14.97 -15.43 -20.64
CA VAL A 238 -16.07 -15.02 -21.53
C VAL A 238 -15.73 -13.67 -22.14
N ARG A 239 -15.75 -13.59 -23.47
CA ARG A 239 -15.50 -12.35 -24.22
C ARG A 239 -16.77 -11.93 -24.95
N LEU A 240 -17.33 -10.79 -24.54
CA LEU A 240 -18.43 -10.16 -25.27
C LEU A 240 -17.85 -9.31 -26.40
N LYS A 241 -18.43 -9.44 -27.59
CA LYS A 241 -18.01 -8.72 -28.79
C LYS A 241 -19.14 -7.86 -29.34
N GLU A 242 -18.81 -6.64 -29.71
CA GLU A 242 -19.69 -5.75 -30.48
C GLU A 242 -18.96 -5.32 -31.75
N HIS A 243 -19.67 -5.37 -32.88
CA HIS A 243 -19.07 -5.07 -34.20
C HIS A 243 -17.77 -5.83 -34.50
N GLY A 244 -17.61 -7.04 -33.95
CA GLY A 244 -16.42 -7.89 -34.14
C GLY A 244 -15.24 -7.57 -33.21
N HIS A 245 -15.35 -6.56 -32.35
CA HIS A 245 -14.33 -6.18 -31.37
C HIS A 245 -14.70 -6.63 -29.96
N ASP A 246 -13.72 -7.05 -29.16
CA ASP A 246 -13.93 -7.35 -27.73
C ASP A 246 -14.29 -6.06 -26.99
N VAL A 247 -15.41 -6.07 -26.25
CA VAL A 247 -15.88 -4.92 -25.46
C VAL A 247 -15.95 -5.21 -23.96
N LEU A 248 -16.04 -6.48 -23.57
CA LEU A 248 -16.01 -6.90 -22.17
C LEU A 248 -15.41 -8.29 -22.06
N VAL A 249 -14.47 -8.46 -21.13
CA VAL A 249 -13.81 -9.72 -20.82
C VAL A 249 -14.10 -10.07 -19.37
N LEU A 250 -14.72 -11.21 -19.18
CA LEU A 250 -15.08 -11.76 -17.89
C LEU A 250 -14.27 -13.02 -17.63
N GLU A 251 -13.89 -13.26 -16.38
CA GLU A 251 -13.23 -14.49 -15.96
C GLU A 251 -13.99 -15.16 -14.82
N LYS A 252 -14.15 -16.48 -14.89
CA LYS A 252 -14.84 -17.28 -13.89
C LYS A 252 -13.94 -17.51 -12.68
N VAL A 253 -14.22 -16.81 -11.59
CA VAL A 253 -13.44 -16.84 -10.34
C VAL A 253 -14.15 -17.73 -9.29
N PRO A 254 -13.43 -18.63 -8.59
CA PRO A 254 -13.99 -19.40 -7.48
C PRO A 254 -14.24 -18.51 -6.26
N ILE A 255 -15.40 -18.68 -5.63
CA ILE A 255 -15.81 -18.02 -4.39
C ILE A 255 -15.71 -19.03 -3.26
N ARG A 256 -14.96 -18.67 -2.22
CA ARG A 256 -14.94 -19.43 -0.96
C ARG A 256 -16.11 -18.97 -0.09
N VAL A 257 -17.22 -19.71 -0.13
CA VAL A 257 -18.31 -19.56 0.84
C VAL A 257 -18.01 -20.45 2.05
N ASN A 258 -18.18 -19.93 3.27
CA ASN A 258 -17.90 -20.67 4.50
C ASN A 258 -18.70 -21.99 4.53
N ARG A 259 -17.99 -23.13 4.41
CA ARG A 259 -18.44 -24.52 4.63
C ARG A 259 -19.46 -25.14 3.64
N SER A 260 -19.44 -24.76 2.35
CA SER A 260 -20.27 -25.35 1.27
C SER A 260 -19.53 -25.29 -0.09
N PRO A 261 -19.97 -25.99 -1.17
CA PRO A 261 -19.16 -26.17 -2.38
C PRO A 261 -18.76 -24.85 -3.04
N ILE A 262 -17.63 -24.86 -3.76
CA ILE A 262 -17.06 -23.71 -4.47
C ILE A 262 -18.12 -23.16 -5.45
N ALA A 263 -18.74 -22.04 -5.10
CA ALA A 263 -19.55 -21.28 -6.03
C ALA A 263 -18.61 -20.52 -6.98
N TYR A 264 -19.04 -20.28 -8.22
CA TYR A 264 -18.25 -19.54 -9.19
C TYR A 264 -18.99 -18.27 -9.61
N ARG A 265 -18.26 -17.17 -9.78
CA ARG A 265 -18.76 -15.90 -10.33
C ARG A 265 -17.92 -15.46 -11.50
N TYR A 266 -18.49 -14.66 -12.37
CA TYR A 266 -17.73 -13.94 -13.37
C TYR A 266 -17.25 -12.60 -12.80
N SER A 267 -15.94 -12.37 -12.84
CA SER A 267 -15.28 -11.11 -12.52
C SER A 267 -14.92 -10.37 -13.80
N VAL A 268 -15.04 -9.05 -13.81
CA VAL A 268 -14.63 -8.23 -14.97
C VAL A 268 -13.11 -8.10 -14.96
N MET A 269 -12.47 -8.51 -16.06
CA MET A 269 -11.01 -8.42 -16.24
C MET A 269 -10.64 -7.20 -17.07
N ALA A 270 -11.41 -6.93 -18.12
CA ALA A 270 -11.26 -5.75 -18.95
C ALA A 270 -12.57 -5.38 -19.62
N GLY A 271 -12.74 -4.12 -20.02
CA GLY A 271 -13.88 -3.70 -20.83
C GLY A 271 -13.81 -2.26 -21.27
N THR A 272 -14.64 -1.86 -22.24
CA THR A 272 -14.84 -0.45 -22.55
C THR A 272 -15.64 0.23 -21.42
N PRO A 273 -15.39 1.51 -21.11
CA PRO A 273 -16.07 2.20 -20.03
C PRO A 273 -17.60 2.10 -20.11
N GLU A 274 -18.16 2.29 -21.31
CA GLU A 274 -19.60 2.26 -21.56
C GLU A 274 -20.17 0.87 -21.32
N LYS A 275 -19.51 -0.19 -21.83
CA LYS A 275 -19.99 -1.56 -21.68
C LYS A 275 -19.93 -2.04 -20.23
N MET A 276 -18.94 -1.54 -19.49
CA MET A 276 -18.84 -1.81 -18.05
C MET A 276 -19.97 -1.16 -17.25
N VAL A 277 -20.38 0.07 -17.59
CA VAL A 277 -21.54 0.72 -16.98
C VAL A 277 -22.81 -0.07 -17.28
N GLU A 278 -23.05 -0.44 -18.54
CA GLU A 278 -24.20 -1.26 -18.95
C GLU A 278 -24.23 -2.59 -18.17
N TYR A 279 -23.10 -3.32 -18.14
CA TYR A 279 -22.99 -4.58 -17.43
C TYR A 279 -23.31 -4.44 -15.93
N LEU A 280 -22.81 -3.37 -15.31
CA LEU A 280 -23.04 -3.06 -13.90
C LEU A 280 -24.54 -2.84 -13.64
N LEU A 281 -25.16 -1.97 -14.44
CA LEU A 281 -26.58 -1.62 -14.32
C LEU A 281 -27.47 -2.84 -14.53
N GLU A 282 -27.21 -3.65 -15.56
CA GLU A 282 -28.08 -4.75 -15.95
C GLU A 282 -27.93 -6.01 -15.09
N THR A 283 -26.74 -6.27 -14.55
CA THR A 283 -26.43 -7.58 -13.94
C THR A 283 -25.96 -7.53 -12.49
N ARG A 284 -25.59 -6.36 -11.95
CA ARG A 284 -24.97 -6.27 -10.61
C ARG A 284 -25.76 -5.44 -9.61
N ILE A 285 -26.48 -4.42 -10.06
CA ILE A 285 -27.28 -3.59 -9.16
C ILE A 285 -28.40 -4.37 -8.51
N ASP A 286 -29.09 -5.20 -9.27
CA ASP A 286 -30.20 -6.00 -8.76
C ASP A 286 -29.70 -7.09 -7.78
N CYS A 287 -28.47 -7.58 -7.97
CA CYS A 287 -27.81 -8.57 -7.11
C CYS A 287 -27.19 -8.00 -5.84
N ALA A 288 -27.04 -6.67 -5.71
CA ALA A 288 -26.43 -6.02 -4.53
C ALA A 288 -27.27 -6.17 -3.23
N LYS A 289 -28.43 -6.81 -3.29
CA LYS A 289 -29.34 -7.06 -2.17
C LYS A 289 -29.05 -8.37 -1.41
N ASP A 290 -28.26 -9.27 -1.99
CA ASP A 290 -27.86 -10.52 -1.33
C ASP A 290 -26.60 -10.27 -0.47
N GLU A 291 -26.80 -10.11 0.85
CA GLU A 291 -25.77 -9.70 1.83
C GLU A 291 -24.60 -10.70 2.01
N ASP A 292 -24.71 -11.92 1.47
CA ASP A 292 -23.81 -13.03 1.83
C ASP A 292 -22.55 -13.19 0.94
N ILE A 293 -22.39 -12.42 -0.15
CA ILE A 293 -21.25 -12.57 -1.07
C ILE A 293 -20.71 -11.20 -1.51
N ALA A 294 -19.48 -10.87 -1.11
CA ALA A 294 -18.82 -9.61 -1.44
C ALA A 294 -18.52 -9.49 -2.96
N ASP A 295 -19.47 -9.01 -3.74
CA ASP A 295 -19.19 -8.46 -5.08
C ASP A 295 -18.69 -7.03 -4.98
N THR A 296 -17.36 -6.88 -5.05
CA THR A 296 -16.70 -5.59 -4.99
C THR A 296 -16.72 -4.85 -6.33
N PHE A 297 -17.19 -5.44 -7.44
CA PHE A 297 -17.09 -4.84 -8.77
C PHE A 297 -17.69 -3.42 -8.83
N MET A 298 -18.88 -3.24 -8.27
CA MET A 298 -19.53 -1.92 -8.23
C MET A 298 -18.72 -0.90 -7.42
N GLU A 299 -18.21 -1.31 -6.25
CA GLU A 299 -17.37 -0.45 -5.42
C GLU A 299 -16.01 -0.17 -6.07
N ASP A 300 -15.39 -1.16 -6.71
CA ASP A 300 -14.16 -1.03 -7.50
C ASP A 300 -14.35 0.00 -8.61
N PHE A 301 -15.46 -0.09 -9.35
CA PHE A 301 -15.80 0.82 -10.44
C PHE A 301 -15.93 2.24 -9.91
N ILE A 302 -16.74 2.44 -8.86
CA ILE A 302 -16.95 3.78 -8.28
C ILE A 302 -15.64 4.36 -7.74
N LEU A 303 -14.80 3.57 -7.06
CA LEU A 303 -13.54 4.06 -6.50
C LEU A 303 -12.49 4.42 -7.54
N THR A 304 -12.64 3.98 -8.80
CA THR A 304 -11.61 4.11 -9.84
C THR A 304 -12.07 4.71 -11.16
N HIS A 305 -13.38 4.98 -11.34
CA HIS A 305 -13.93 5.46 -12.62
C HIS A 305 -13.19 6.71 -13.12
N LEU A 306 -12.78 7.62 -12.23
CA LEU A 306 -12.06 8.84 -12.60
C LEU A 306 -10.76 8.60 -13.39
N ILE A 307 -10.18 7.40 -13.33
CA ILE A 307 -8.97 7.04 -14.08
C ILE A 307 -9.28 6.85 -15.58
N PHE A 308 -10.47 6.36 -15.91
CA PHE A 308 -10.80 5.89 -17.26
C PHE A 308 -12.12 6.42 -17.84
N MET A 309 -12.98 7.00 -17.00
CA MET A 309 -14.28 7.58 -17.32
C MET A 309 -14.54 8.76 -16.37
N PRO A 310 -14.18 9.99 -16.77
CA PRO A 310 -14.47 11.21 -16.02
C PRO A 310 -15.95 11.35 -15.65
N THR A 311 -16.26 12.10 -14.59
CA THR A 311 -17.63 12.27 -14.07
C THR A 311 -18.63 12.69 -15.15
N ASN A 312 -18.26 13.59 -16.07
CA ASN A 312 -19.14 14.03 -17.16
C ASN A 312 -19.49 12.91 -18.14
N GLU A 313 -18.55 12.02 -18.44
CA GLU A 313 -18.78 10.87 -19.33
C GLU A 313 -19.66 9.82 -18.66
N LEU A 314 -19.40 9.53 -17.37
CA LEU A 314 -20.22 8.61 -16.59
C LEU A 314 -21.66 9.14 -16.44
N CYS A 315 -21.83 10.42 -16.10
CA CYS A 315 -23.13 11.09 -16.05
C CYS A 315 -23.87 10.99 -17.40
N ASN A 316 -23.19 11.24 -18.51
CA ASN A 316 -23.79 11.13 -19.84
C ASN A 316 -24.21 9.68 -20.16
N ALA A 317 -23.37 8.69 -19.84
CA ALA A 317 -23.70 7.28 -20.02
C ALA A 317 -24.96 6.86 -19.23
N LEU A 318 -25.07 7.33 -17.98
CA LEU A 318 -26.26 7.12 -17.15
C LEU A 318 -27.51 7.79 -17.75
N THR A 319 -27.39 9.02 -18.26
CA THR A 319 -28.49 9.71 -18.94
C THR A 319 -28.95 8.96 -20.18
N ILE A 320 -28.01 8.49 -21.02
CA ILE A 320 -28.33 7.72 -22.23
C ILE A 320 -29.07 6.42 -21.85
N TYR A 321 -28.55 5.67 -20.88
CA TYR A 321 -29.18 4.44 -20.41
C TYR A 321 -30.58 4.71 -19.82
N TYR A 322 -30.74 5.79 -19.06
CA TYR A 322 -32.04 6.21 -18.53
C TYR A 322 -33.04 6.54 -19.65
N GLN A 323 -32.62 7.26 -20.70
CA GLN A 323 -33.46 7.67 -21.83
C GLN A 323 -33.84 6.51 -22.77
N GLN A 324 -33.01 5.46 -22.85
CA GLN A 324 -33.34 4.25 -23.63
C GLN A 324 -34.61 3.58 -23.10
N GLY A 325 -34.84 3.60 -21.78
CA GLY A 325 -36.09 3.17 -21.17
C GLY A 325 -37.31 4.02 -21.57
N CYS A 326 -37.13 5.29 -21.97
CA CYS A 326 -38.24 6.20 -22.29
C CYS A 326 -38.67 6.16 -23.77
N SER A 327 -37.82 5.71 -24.68
CA SER A 327 -37.98 5.95 -26.13
C SER A 327 -38.88 4.93 -26.86
N SER A 328 -39.36 3.88 -26.20
CA SER A 328 -40.01 2.75 -26.87
C SER A 328 -41.54 2.85 -27.04
N ILE A 329 -42.18 3.97 -26.70
CA ILE A 329 -43.66 4.10 -26.68
C ILE A 329 -44.25 4.73 -27.96
N ASN A 330 -43.45 5.40 -28.80
CA ASN A 330 -44.01 6.15 -29.93
C ASN A 330 -44.16 5.35 -31.24
N GLY A 331 -44.00 4.02 -31.19
CA GLY A 331 -44.20 3.12 -32.34
C GLY A 331 -45.56 2.42 -32.28
N ASN A 332 -46.53 2.92 -33.05
CA ASN A 332 -47.86 2.33 -33.25
C ASN A 332 -47.82 0.80 -33.51
N SER A 333 -48.32 -0.01 -32.58
CA SER A 333 -49.13 -1.19 -32.92
C SER A 333 -49.86 -1.72 -31.69
N ALA A 334 -51.12 -2.10 -31.86
CA ALA A 334 -51.94 -2.75 -30.84
C ALA A 334 -51.28 -4.07 -30.42
N LEU A 335 -50.66 -4.09 -29.24
CA LEU A 335 -50.09 -5.28 -28.61
C LEU A 335 -50.92 -5.67 -27.38
N SER A 336 -50.97 -6.97 -27.08
CA SER A 336 -51.78 -7.54 -26.00
C SER A 336 -51.40 -6.99 -24.62
N GLU A 337 -52.37 -6.91 -23.71
CA GLU A 337 -52.27 -6.37 -22.34
C GLU A 337 -51.12 -6.99 -21.50
N SER A 338 -50.74 -8.24 -21.78
CA SER A 338 -49.58 -8.90 -21.16
C SER A 338 -48.22 -8.36 -21.62
N ILE A 339 -48.08 -8.00 -22.90
CA ILE A 339 -46.84 -7.47 -23.50
C ILE A 339 -46.65 -6.00 -23.10
N LEU A 340 -47.75 -5.25 -22.95
CA LEU A 340 -47.72 -3.88 -22.44
C LEU A 340 -47.25 -3.84 -20.97
N THR A 341 -47.71 -4.77 -20.14
CA THR A 341 -47.28 -4.86 -18.73
C THR A 341 -45.79 -5.23 -18.60
N GLU A 342 -45.28 -6.20 -19.37
CA GLU A 342 -43.84 -6.53 -19.41
C GLU A 342 -42.99 -5.36 -19.94
N SER A 343 -43.49 -4.61 -20.92
CA SER A 343 -42.82 -3.41 -21.45
C SER A 343 -42.70 -2.32 -20.38
N VAL A 344 -43.75 -2.09 -19.59
CA VAL A 344 -43.72 -1.09 -18.51
C VAL A 344 -42.79 -1.54 -17.37
N GLU A 345 -42.89 -2.79 -16.90
CA GLU A 345 -41.98 -3.30 -15.85
C GLU A 345 -40.51 -3.24 -16.28
N HIS A 346 -40.23 -3.56 -17.54
CA HIS A 346 -38.90 -3.43 -18.13
C HIS A 346 -38.43 -1.96 -18.11
N GLN A 347 -39.25 -0.99 -18.50
CA GLN A 347 -38.91 0.44 -18.45
C GLN A 347 -38.65 0.94 -17.04
N LEU A 348 -39.49 0.53 -16.08
CA LEU A 348 -39.31 0.86 -14.66
C LEU A 348 -37.97 0.32 -14.13
N SER A 349 -37.51 -0.84 -14.60
CA SER A 349 -36.22 -1.43 -14.20
C SER A 349 -35.02 -0.54 -14.55
N PHE A 350 -35.00 0.13 -15.71
CA PHE A 350 -33.92 1.06 -16.07
C PHE A 350 -33.83 2.20 -15.05
N ARG A 351 -34.97 2.78 -14.69
CA ARG A 351 -35.03 3.89 -13.72
C ARG A 351 -34.55 3.43 -12.35
N LYS A 352 -35.05 2.29 -11.87
CA LYS A 352 -34.65 1.71 -10.56
C LYS A 352 -33.15 1.46 -10.50
N ARG A 353 -32.55 0.92 -11.57
CA ARG A 353 -31.11 0.64 -11.66
C ARG A 353 -30.27 1.90 -11.59
N VAL A 354 -30.63 2.96 -12.33
CA VAL A 354 -29.91 4.24 -12.29
C VAL A 354 -29.98 4.88 -10.91
N ILE A 355 -31.15 4.88 -10.25
CA ILE A 355 -31.30 5.42 -8.89
C ILE A 355 -30.44 4.64 -7.89
N ALA A 356 -30.49 3.32 -7.97
CA ALA A 356 -29.70 2.46 -7.09
C ALA A 356 -28.19 2.64 -7.31
N PHE A 357 -27.74 2.81 -8.56
CA PHE A 357 -26.35 3.16 -8.86
C PHE A 357 -25.95 4.49 -8.23
N LEU A 358 -26.75 5.54 -8.41
CA LEU A 358 -26.48 6.85 -7.86
C LEU A 358 -26.42 6.84 -6.33
N GLN A 359 -27.33 6.10 -5.69
CA GLN A 359 -27.30 5.89 -4.25
C GLN A 359 -25.99 5.22 -3.81
N ALA A 360 -25.56 4.16 -4.49
CA ALA A 360 -24.28 3.49 -4.20
C ALA A 360 -23.08 4.42 -4.44
N TRP A 361 -23.09 5.19 -5.53
CA TRP A 361 -22.03 6.13 -5.88
C TRP A 361 -21.85 7.22 -4.83
N ILE A 362 -22.96 7.81 -4.36
CA ILE A 362 -22.97 8.82 -3.30
C ILE A 362 -22.52 8.20 -1.97
N GLN A 363 -23.00 7.02 -1.61
CA GLN A 363 -22.62 6.34 -0.37
C GLN A 363 -21.11 6.01 -0.33
N ILE A 364 -20.55 5.56 -1.45
CA ILE A 364 -19.12 5.20 -1.56
C ILE A 364 -18.24 6.44 -1.66
N SER A 365 -18.66 7.47 -2.39
CA SER A 365 -17.86 8.69 -2.59
C SER A 365 -18.00 9.70 -1.45
N GLY A 366 -19.08 9.61 -0.67
CA GLY A 366 -19.40 10.55 0.40
C GLY A 366 -19.45 12.00 -0.07
N HIS A 367 -18.92 12.91 0.74
CA HIS A 367 -18.92 14.34 0.46
C HIS A 367 -18.20 14.73 -0.85
N MET A 368 -17.21 13.93 -1.30
CA MET A 368 -16.45 14.22 -2.52
C MET A 368 -17.30 14.19 -3.79
N PHE A 369 -18.44 13.50 -3.77
CA PHE A 369 -19.40 13.52 -4.87
C PHE A 369 -19.98 14.93 -5.06
N TYR A 370 -20.35 15.59 -3.95
CA TYR A 370 -20.96 16.92 -3.97
C TYR A 370 -19.95 18.05 -4.22
N GLU A 371 -18.67 17.82 -3.94
CA GLU A 371 -17.60 18.76 -4.29
C GLU A 371 -17.25 18.77 -5.77
N ASP A 372 -17.66 17.74 -6.52
CA ASP A 372 -17.55 17.75 -7.98
C ASP A 372 -18.68 18.58 -8.59
N PRO A 373 -18.39 19.71 -9.27
CA PRO A 373 -19.42 20.53 -9.90
C PRO A 373 -20.29 19.74 -10.88
N VAL A 374 -19.69 18.77 -11.59
CA VAL A 374 -20.42 17.95 -12.57
C VAL A 374 -21.38 17.00 -11.87
N GLY A 375 -20.92 16.28 -10.84
CA GLY A 375 -21.77 15.38 -10.06
C GLY A 375 -22.89 16.13 -9.33
N ALA A 376 -22.58 17.29 -8.74
CA ALA A 376 -23.55 18.13 -8.06
C ALA A 376 -24.62 18.72 -9.00
N ALA A 377 -24.23 19.10 -10.23
CA ALA A 377 -25.15 19.56 -11.27
C ALA A 377 -25.97 18.40 -11.86
N PHE A 378 -25.38 17.22 -11.97
CA PHE A 378 -26.09 16.03 -12.45
C PHE A 378 -27.26 15.67 -11.53
N ILE A 379 -27.07 15.70 -10.20
CA ILE A 379 -28.19 15.55 -9.26
C ILE A 379 -29.22 16.66 -9.50
N GLU A 380 -28.81 17.91 -9.68
CA GLU A 380 -29.76 19.01 -9.86
C GLU A 380 -30.63 18.88 -11.11
N VAL A 381 -30.04 18.49 -12.24
CA VAL A 381 -30.74 18.38 -13.52
C VAL A 381 -31.48 17.04 -13.61
N VAL A 382 -30.74 15.95 -13.46
CA VAL A 382 -31.28 14.60 -13.73
C VAL A 382 -32.16 14.12 -12.59
N MET A 383 -31.89 14.44 -11.32
CA MET A 383 -32.80 14.00 -10.26
C MET A 383 -34.10 14.79 -10.23
N VAL A 384 -34.13 16.04 -10.69
CA VAL A 384 -35.38 16.79 -10.83
C VAL A 384 -36.20 16.23 -12.00
N GLU A 385 -35.57 15.97 -13.14
CA GLU A 385 -36.23 15.29 -14.27
C GLU A 385 -36.74 13.89 -13.88
N MET A 386 -35.90 13.10 -13.20
CA MET A 386 -36.27 11.79 -12.68
C MET A 386 -37.36 11.88 -11.62
N TYR A 387 -37.30 12.84 -10.70
CA TYR A 387 -38.31 13.04 -9.67
C TYR A 387 -39.67 13.34 -10.31
N CYS A 388 -39.72 14.25 -11.29
CA CYS A 388 -40.94 14.55 -12.03
C CYS A 388 -41.47 13.30 -12.77
N ALA A 389 -40.60 12.59 -13.50
CA ALA A 389 -40.99 11.40 -14.26
C ALA A 389 -41.44 10.23 -13.35
N ILE A 390 -40.79 10.04 -12.20
CA ILE A 390 -41.17 9.02 -11.21
C ILE A 390 -42.45 9.43 -10.49
N LEU A 391 -42.62 10.71 -10.17
CA LEU A 391 -43.84 11.21 -9.54
C LEU A 391 -45.05 11.04 -10.45
N GLU A 392 -44.92 11.35 -11.74
CA GLU A 392 -45.95 11.10 -12.75
C GLU A 392 -46.26 9.60 -12.84
N ASP A 393 -45.25 8.76 -13.07
CA ASP A 393 -45.44 7.31 -13.20
C ASP A 393 -45.94 6.66 -11.90
N SER A 394 -45.61 7.20 -10.73
CA SER A 394 -46.04 6.65 -9.43
C SER A 394 -47.55 6.77 -9.21
N ARG A 395 -48.23 7.66 -9.94
CA ARG A 395 -49.70 7.79 -9.91
C ARG A 395 -50.36 6.55 -10.48
N ASP A 396 -49.78 5.99 -11.53
CA ASP A 396 -50.26 4.79 -12.23
C ASP A 396 -49.57 3.51 -11.74
N HIS A 397 -48.35 3.63 -11.20
CA HIS A 397 -47.51 2.54 -10.73
C HIS A 397 -46.96 2.78 -9.31
N PRO A 398 -47.72 2.44 -8.25
CA PRO A 398 -47.32 2.67 -6.85
C PRO A 398 -46.01 1.97 -6.44
N GLN A 399 -45.52 1.00 -7.21
CA GLN A 399 -44.26 0.30 -6.97
C GLN A 399 -43.01 1.20 -7.09
N LEU A 400 -43.17 2.46 -7.47
CA LEU A 400 -42.12 3.48 -7.57
C LEU A 400 -42.04 4.43 -6.36
N LEU A 401 -43.01 4.36 -5.44
CA LEU A 401 -43.03 5.18 -4.22
C LEU A 401 -41.77 5.03 -3.34
N PRO A 402 -41.19 3.83 -3.16
CA PRO A 402 -39.93 3.67 -2.42
C PRO A 402 -38.77 4.44 -3.08
N GLU A 403 -38.66 4.37 -4.41
CA GLU A 403 -37.61 5.03 -5.18
C GLU A 403 -37.76 6.55 -5.15
N LEU A 404 -38.99 7.08 -5.19
CA LEU A 404 -39.26 8.50 -4.97
C LEU A 404 -38.74 8.97 -3.61
N THR A 405 -38.93 8.17 -2.56
CA THR A 405 -38.44 8.46 -1.20
C THR A 405 -36.90 8.50 -1.15
N VAL A 406 -36.23 7.62 -1.90
CA VAL A 406 -34.76 7.64 -2.05
C VAL A 406 -34.32 8.91 -2.75
N VAL A 407 -34.97 9.29 -3.84
CA VAL A 407 -34.66 10.51 -4.60
C VAL A 407 -34.78 11.76 -3.72
N GLU A 408 -35.89 11.91 -2.99
CA GLU A 408 -36.07 13.01 -2.03
C GLU A 408 -34.99 13.02 -0.94
N LYS A 409 -34.60 11.84 -0.44
CA LYS A 409 -33.53 11.72 0.55
C LYS A 409 -32.20 12.22 -0.02
N LEU A 410 -31.83 11.80 -1.24
CA LEU A 410 -30.60 12.23 -1.90
C LEU A 410 -30.58 13.74 -2.17
N MET A 411 -31.73 14.33 -2.53
CA MET A 411 -31.88 15.78 -2.69
C MET A 411 -31.67 16.51 -1.35
N ARG A 412 -32.24 16.02 -0.24
CA ARG A 412 -32.01 16.57 1.11
C ARG A 412 -30.55 16.44 1.55
N GLU A 413 -29.90 15.31 1.28
CA GLU A 413 -28.48 15.10 1.59
C GLU A 413 -27.58 16.07 0.83
N ARG A 414 -27.89 16.36 -0.44
CA ARG A 414 -27.21 17.40 -1.22
C ARG A 414 -27.35 18.78 -0.56
N GLU A 415 -28.56 19.18 -0.19
CA GLU A 415 -28.80 20.47 0.47
C GLU A 415 -28.00 20.59 1.77
N GLN A 416 -27.92 19.52 2.57
CA GLN A 416 -27.10 19.46 3.78
C GLN A 416 -25.59 19.53 3.47
N ALA A 417 -25.12 18.88 2.40
CA ALA A 417 -23.72 18.91 1.98
C ALA A 417 -23.30 20.31 1.48
N LEU A 418 -24.16 20.98 0.71
CA LEU A 418 -23.96 22.37 0.28
C LEU A 418 -24.00 23.33 1.47
N GLY A 419 -24.91 23.13 2.42
CA GLY A 419 -24.96 23.88 3.68
C GLY A 419 -23.71 23.67 4.55
N SER A 420 -23.15 22.45 4.58
CA SER A 420 -21.90 22.14 5.28
C SER A 420 -20.67 22.78 4.62
N SER A 421 -20.72 23.00 3.30
CA SER A 421 -19.71 23.79 2.58
C SER A 421 -19.79 25.28 2.89
N ALA A 422 -20.92 25.77 3.42
CA ALA A 422 -21.08 27.13 3.95
C ALA A 422 -20.52 27.28 5.38
N ARG A 423 -19.52 26.47 5.76
CA ARG A 423 -18.76 26.65 6.99
C ARG A 423 -17.75 27.79 6.85
N PRO A 424 -17.34 28.46 7.94
CA PRO A 424 -16.22 29.40 7.89
C PRO A 424 -14.97 28.71 7.33
N PRO A 425 -14.20 29.35 6.44
CA PRO A 425 -13.00 28.76 5.88
C PRO A 425 -11.97 28.50 6.99
N VAL A 426 -11.33 27.32 6.98
CA VAL A 426 -10.21 27.05 7.90
C VAL A 426 -9.05 27.95 7.47
N ILE A 427 -8.54 28.76 8.39
CA ILE A 427 -7.36 29.58 8.14
C ILE A 427 -6.11 28.77 8.47
N LEU A 428 -5.40 28.33 7.44
CA LEU A 428 -4.08 27.74 7.60
C LEU A 428 -3.06 28.89 7.73
N SER A 429 -2.46 29.09 8.90
CA SER A 429 -1.48 30.18 9.12
C SER A 429 -0.03 29.72 8.92
N ASP A 430 0.81 30.66 8.49
CA ASP A 430 2.25 30.52 8.22
C ASP A 430 2.97 29.56 9.18
N ASN A 431 3.70 28.60 8.60
CA ASN A 431 4.20 27.32 9.17
C ASN A 431 3.21 26.14 9.21
N ASN A 432 2.07 26.19 8.52
CA ASN A 432 1.06 25.11 8.48
C ASN A 432 0.57 24.68 9.88
N PHE A 433 0.58 25.62 10.84
CA PHE A 433 -0.09 25.40 12.10
C PHE A 433 -1.59 25.49 11.86
N ILE A 434 -2.22 24.32 11.90
CA ILE A 434 -3.65 24.23 12.14
C ILE A 434 -3.86 24.69 13.59
N ARG A 435 -4.07 26.00 13.78
CA ARG A 435 -4.25 26.57 15.13
C ARG A 435 -5.45 25.92 15.81
N GLU A 436 -6.54 25.76 15.09
CA GLU A 436 -7.77 25.13 15.59
C GLU A 436 -8.51 24.52 14.38
N LEU A 437 -8.23 23.26 14.05
CA LEU A 437 -9.22 22.50 13.27
C LEU A 437 -10.42 22.38 14.21
N PRO A 438 -11.64 22.79 13.81
CA PRO A 438 -12.83 22.29 14.47
C PRO A 438 -12.66 20.77 14.58
N ALA A 439 -12.85 20.23 15.79
CA ALA A 439 -12.75 18.79 15.98
C ALA A 439 -13.63 18.11 14.90
N ASN A 440 -12.99 17.34 14.01
CA ASN A 440 -13.62 16.48 13.00
C ASN A 440 -14.05 17.11 11.65
N SER A 441 -13.50 18.26 11.20
CA SER A 441 -13.75 18.74 9.82
C SER A 441 -12.53 18.55 8.90
N PRO A 442 -12.70 18.05 7.65
CA PRO A 442 -11.61 17.99 6.67
C PRO A 442 -11.24 19.38 6.16
N VAL A 443 -9.98 19.57 5.78
CA VAL A 443 -9.54 20.78 5.06
C VAL A 443 -9.94 20.63 3.60
N LEU A 444 -10.61 21.65 3.07
CA LEU A 444 -11.19 21.62 1.74
C LEU A 444 -10.35 22.44 0.76
N PRO A 445 -10.38 22.13 -0.55
CA PRO A 445 -9.57 22.85 -1.55
C PRO A 445 -9.85 24.36 -1.59
N PHE A 446 -11.07 24.79 -1.25
CA PHE A 446 -11.49 26.18 -1.21
C PHE A 446 -11.25 26.90 0.13
N ASP A 447 -10.73 26.21 1.15
CA ASP A 447 -10.32 26.85 2.41
C ASP A 447 -9.20 27.87 2.16
N LEU A 448 -9.07 28.85 3.06
CA LEU A 448 -8.15 29.97 2.89
C LEU A 448 -6.84 29.72 3.65
N CYS A 449 -5.72 29.79 2.96
CA CYS A 449 -4.39 29.73 3.54
C CYS A 449 -3.72 31.11 3.53
N ILE A 450 -3.06 31.44 4.65
CA ILE A 450 -2.20 32.62 4.77
C ILE A 450 -0.77 32.17 4.52
N VAL A 451 -0.21 32.63 3.41
CA VAL A 451 1.14 32.27 2.95
C VAL A 451 2.02 33.51 2.89
N LYS A 452 3.25 33.40 3.38
CA LYS A 452 4.28 34.43 3.19
C LYS A 452 5.13 34.13 1.96
N VAL A 453 5.28 35.13 1.09
CA VAL A 453 6.13 35.09 -0.11
C VAL A 453 7.22 36.15 0.03
N ASN A 454 8.47 35.74 -0.07
CA ASN A 454 9.63 36.60 0.07
C ASN A 454 10.15 37.09 -1.29
N SER A 455 10.77 38.26 -1.34
CA SER A 455 11.54 38.72 -2.50
C SER A 455 12.92 38.07 -2.56
N SER A 456 13.60 38.20 -3.71
CA SER A 456 14.95 37.66 -3.91
C SER A 456 16.00 38.19 -2.93
N ASP A 457 15.88 39.44 -2.50
CA ASP A 457 16.76 40.06 -1.49
C ASP A 457 16.47 39.58 -0.05
N SER A 458 15.42 38.77 0.17
CA SER A 458 14.93 38.34 1.49
C SER A 458 14.54 39.47 2.46
N LEU A 459 14.48 40.73 2.00
CA LEU A 459 14.17 41.89 2.84
C LEU A 459 12.69 42.25 2.81
N ARG A 460 11.98 41.87 1.76
CA ARG A 460 10.55 42.17 1.60
C ARG A 460 9.77 40.87 1.61
N THR A 461 8.80 40.81 2.52
CA THR A 461 7.90 39.68 2.64
C THR A 461 6.48 40.16 2.47
N SER A 462 5.72 39.48 1.62
CA SER A 462 4.31 39.75 1.40
C SER A 462 3.46 38.62 1.95
N THR A 463 2.46 38.97 2.74
CA THR A 463 1.46 38.02 3.23
C THR A 463 0.28 37.97 2.25
N LEU A 464 0.02 36.79 1.72
CA LEU A 464 -1.08 36.51 0.80
C LEU A 464 -2.13 35.66 1.50
N LYS A 465 -3.40 35.99 1.27
CA LYS A 465 -4.54 35.14 1.63
C LYS A 465 -5.01 34.49 0.33
N ILE A 466 -4.81 33.19 0.20
CA ILE A 466 -5.08 32.41 -1.02
C ILE A 466 -5.98 31.23 -0.70
N ARG A 467 -6.64 30.65 -1.69
CA ARG A 467 -7.26 29.32 -1.55
C ARG A 467 -6.19 28.23 -1.62
N VAL A 468 -6.44 27.06 -1.04
CA VAL A 468 -5.50 25.93 -1.11
C VAL A 468 -5.37 25.40 -2.55
N ASP A 469 -6.46 25.40 -3.32
CA ASP A 469 -6.51 24.98 -4.72
C ASP A 469 -6.03 26.03 -5.73
N GLN A 470 -5.59 27.21 -5.26
CA GLN A 470 -5.14 28.28 -6.13
C GLN A 470 -3.93 27.85 -6.97
N THR A 471 -3.97 28.13 -8.27
CA THR A 471 -2.85 27.85 -9.18
C THR A 471 -1.63 28.71 -8.88
N CYS A 472 -0.44 28.17 -9.15
CA CYS A 472 0.84 28.87 -9.09
C CYS A 472 0.79 30.21 -9.84
N GLU A 473 0.24 30.23 -11.05
CA GLU A 473 0.12 31.43 -11.87
C GLU A 473 -0.63 32.56 -11.16
N THR A 474 -1.72 32.22 -10.45
CA THR A 474 -2.49 33.22 -9.71
C THR A 474 -1.74 33.71 -8.48
N ILE A 475 -1.10 32.79 -7.73
CA ILE A 475 -0.28 33.13 -6.56
C ILE A 475 0.87 34.05 -6.97
N LYS A 476 1.55 33.73 -8.08
CA LYS A 476 2.63 34.55 -8.66
C LYS A 476 2.14 35.95 -9.00
N ARG A 477 0.97 36.09 -9.62
CA ARG A 477 0.40 37.41 -9.95
C ARG A 477 0.11 38.23 -8.68
N MET A 478 -0.50 37.61 -7.68
CA MET A 478 -0.79 38.25 -6.38
C MET A 478 0.51 38.66 -5.66
N ALA A 479 1.52 37.80 -5.65
CA ALA A 479 2.83 38.08 -5.07
C ALA A 479 3.52 39.23 -5.79
N SER A 480 3.53 39.21 -7.13
CA SER A 480 4.19 40.23 -7.96
C SER A 480 3.59 41.61 -7.75
N GLN A 481 2.26 41.71 -7.67
CA GLN A 481 1.56 42.97 -7.38
C GLN A 481 1.94 43.52 -6.00
N LYS A 482 1.92 42.69 -4.95
CA LYS A 482 2.25 43.16 -3.58
C LYS A 482 3.74 43.38 -3.33
N LEU A 483 4.61 42.67 -4.04
CA LEU A 483 6.06 42.83 -3.99
C LEU A 483 6.58 43.83 -5.04
N GLY A 484 5.71 44.51 -5.80
CA GLY A 484 6.15 45.49 -6.80
C GLY A 484 7.04 44.92 -7.92
N LEU A 485 6.85 43.66 -8.30
CA LEU A 485 7.60 42.97 -9.38
C LEU A 485 6.89 43.12 -10.75
N GLY A 486 6.11 44.19 -10.94
CA GLY A 486 5.34 44.43 -12.17
C GLY A 486 4.19 43.44 -12.37
N ASN A 487 3.91 43.10 -13.63
CA ASN A 487 2.79 42.25 -14.03
C ASN A 487 3.02 40.75 -13.77
N GLY A 488 4.21 40.36 -13.27
CA GLY A 488 4.59 38.96 -13.05
C GLY A 488 5.17 38.25 -14.27
N GLU A 489 5.43 38.97 -15.38
CA GLU A 489 6.16 38.44 -16.53
C GLU A 489 7.63 38.19 -16.17
N GLY A 490 8.14 36.99 -16.48
CA GLY A 490 9.51 36.58 -16.14
C GLY A 490 9.75 36.29 -14.65
N VAL A 491 8.72 36.40 -13.80
CA VAL A 491 8.77 36.03 -12.38
C VAL A 491 8.51 34.53 -12.24
N GLU A 492 9.28 33.89 -11.38
CA GLU A 492 9.11 32.50 -10.98
C GLU A 492 8.76 32.43 -9.49
N LEU A 493 7.86 31.51 -9.14
CA LEU A 493 7.54 31.17 -7.76
C LEU A 493 8.37 29.95 -7.37
N VAL A 494 9.20 30.09 -6.33
CA VAL A 494 10.21 29.11 -5.96
C VAL A 494 10.10 28.77 -4.48
N GLU A 495 10.05 27.49 -4.14
CA GLU A 495 10.32 27.02 -2.78
C GLU A 495 11.83 26.91 -2.58
N VAL A 496 12.36 27.58 -1.55
CA VAL A 496 13.72 27.36 -1.07
C VAL A 496 13.64 26.51 0.18
N LYS A 497 14.27 25.33 0.16
CA LYS A 497 14.32 24.38 1.28
C LYS A 497 15.45 24.73 2.26
N SER A 498 15.39 24.20 3.48
CA SER A 498 16.42 24.42 4.51
C SER A 498 17.82 23.92 4.11
N ASN A 499 17.87 22.86 3.29
CA ASN A 499 19.10 22.27 2.72
C ASN A 499 19.66 23.05 1.51
N ARG A 500 19.08 24.22 1.16
CA ARG A 500 19.40 25.09 0.00
C ARG A 500 18.93 24.59 -1.37
N GLU A 501 18.27 23.45 -1.43
CA GLU A 501 17.63 22.99 -2.67
C GLU A 501 16.45 23.90 -3.03
N LYS A 502 16.20 24.06 -4.32
CA LYS A 502 15.19 24.99 -4.86
C LYS A 502 14.23 24.21 -5.74
N ASN A 503 12.94 24.39 -5.51
CA ASN A 503 11.89 23.79 -6.30
C ASN A 503 11.09 24.89 -7.00
N ILE A 504 11.11 24.90 -8.33
CA ILE A 504 10.42 25.92 -9.15
C ILE A 504 9.05 25.35 -9.52
N PHE A 505 7.99 26.06 -9.15
CA PHE A 505 6.63 25.61 -9.45
C PHE A 505 6.23 25.94 -10.89
N THR A 506 5.52 25.02 -11.54
CA THR A 506 4.94 25.23 -12.85
C THR A 506 3.65 26.06 -12.75
N PRO A 507 3.22 26.79 -13.80
CA PRO A 507 2.03 27.64 -13.74
C PRO A 507 0.74 26.92 -13.35
N ASN A 508 0.63 25.63 -13.66
CA ASN A 508 -0.55 24.79 -13.42
C ASN A 508 -0.52 24.09 -12.05
N ASP A 509 0.57 24.20 -11.29
CA ASP A 509 0.68 23.55 -9.97
C ASP A 509 -0.37 24.12 -9.01
N THR A 510 -1.02 23.22 -8.26
CA THR A 510 -2.04 23.52 -7.23
C THR A 510 -1.69 22.81 -5.92
N GLY A 511 -2.28 23.24 -4.80
CA GLY A 511 -1.95 22.66 -3.48
C GLY A 511 -0.52 22.99 -3.03
N ILE A 512 0.03 24.12 -3.49
CA ILE A 512 1.38 24.56 -3.11
C ILE A 512 1.54 24.67 -1.58
N PRO A 513 0.60 25.26 -0.81
CA PRO A 513 0.80 25.44 0.63
C PRO A 513 0.99 24.15 1.42
N THR A 514 0.34 23.06 1.00
CA THR A 514 0.39 21.77 1.68
C THR A 514 1.54 20.87 1.21
N SER A 515 2.01 21.06 -0.03
CA SER A 515 3.06 20.22 -0.63
C SER A 515 4.50 20.63 -0.29
N MET A 516 4.72 21.83 0.26
CA MET A 516 6.06 22.30 0.65
C MET A 516 6.70 21.47 1.76
N SER A 517 8.04 21.51 1.83
CA SER A 517 8.85 20.98 2.93
C SER A 517 8.60 21.69 4.26
N HIS A 518 9.00 21.07 5.38
CA HIS A 518 8.66 21.55 6.73
C HIS A 518 9.09 22.99 6.99
N ASN A 519 10.38 23.24 6.81
CA ASN A 519 10.99 24.55 6.93
C ASN A 519 11.16 25.24 5.57
N GLY A 520 10.49 24.79 4.52
CA GLY A 520 10.49 25.45 3.21
C GLY A 520 9.89 26.85 3.26
N ARG A 521 10.34 27.73 2.35
CA ARG A 521 9.81 29.11 2.23
C ARG A 521 9.62 29.47 0.77
N LEU A 522 8.56 30.21 0.49
CA LEU A 522 8.25 30.69 -0.86
C LEU A 522 8.95 32.01 -1.16
N PHE A 523 9.44 32.10 -2.39
CA PHE A 523 10.07 33.27 -2.97
C PHE A 523 9.43 33.58 -4.32
N ALA A 524 9.26 34.86 -4.61
CA ALA A 524 8.93 35.36 -5.93
C ALA A 524 10.11 36.20 -6.43
N CYS A 525 10.71 35.79 -7.54
CA CYS A 525 11.89 36.44 -8.10
C CYS A 525 11.94 36.28 -9.62
N PHE A 526 12.75 37.10 -10.29
CA PHE A 526 13.00 36.92 -11.71
C PHE A 526 13.86 35.67 -11.96
N LYS A 527 13.70 35.06 -13.13
CA LYS A 527 14.35 33.80 -13.51
C LYS A 527 15.88 33.81 -13.34
N ASP A 528 16.53 34.94 -13.61
CA ASP A 528 17.98 35.14 -13.44
C ASP A 528 18.43 35.16 -11.97
N GLN A 529 17.51 35.42 -11.03
CA GLN A 529 17.81 35.53 -9.60
C GLN A 529 17.64 34.22 -8.85
N VAL A 530 17.03 33.20 -9.46
CA VAL A 530 16.72 31.93 -8.80
C VAL A 530 17.97 31.27 -8.21
N GLU A 531 19.08 31.30 -8.93
CA GLU A 531 20.35 30.71 -8.48
C GLU A 531 20.96 31.43 -7.26
N SER A 532 20.68 32.73 -7.08
CA SER A 532 21.18 33.52 -5.94
C SER A 532 20.37 33.34 -4.65
N LEU A 533 19.15 32.78 -4.70
CA LEU A 533 18.31 32.60 -3.51
C LEU A 533 19.01 31.77 -2.43
N SER A 534 18.86 32.15 -1.17
CA SER A 534 19.39 31.45 0.00
C SER A 534 18.33 31.24 1.07
N PRO A 535 18.41 30.16 1.88
CA PRO A 535 17.47 29.95 2.96
C PRO A 535 17.55 31.05 4.03
N LEU A 536 16.39 31.41 4.59
CA LEU A 536 16.27 32.33 5.71
C LEU A 536 16.80 31.70 7.01
N PRO A 537 17.29 32.49 7.99
CA PRO A 537 17.77 31.98 9.27
C PRO A 537 16.74 31.11 10.01
N GLU A 538 15.46 31.45 9.91
CA GLU A 538 14.34 30.73 10.53
C GLU A 538 14.22 29.28 10.01
N GLN A 539 14.64 29.03 8.76
CA GLN A 539 14.54 27.71 8.13
C GLN A 539 15.56 26.71 8.70
N ALA A 540 16.54 27.17 9.49
CA ALA A 540 17.52 26.29 10.11
C ALA A 540 16.90 25.41 11.21
N GLY A 541 15.69 25.71 11.68
CA GLY A 541 15.06 25.05 12.82
C GLY A 541 15.70 25.45 14.16
N PRO A 542 15.27 24.83 15.27
CA PRO A 542 15.74 25.19 16.62
C PRO A 542 17.25 24.96 16.80
N SER A 543 17.87 25.80 17.64
CA SER A 543 19.25 25.66 18.12
C SER A 543 19.35 24.93 19.46
N GLU A 544 18.28 24.98 20.25
CA GLU A 544 18.16 24.33 21.55
C GLU A 544 16.87 23.51 21.61
N SER A 545 16.85 22.51 22.50
CA SER A 545 15.68 21.68 22.72
C SER A 545 14.51 22.51 23.25
N VAL A 546 13.43 22.60 22.46
CA VAL A 546 12.21 23.33 22.83
C VAL A 546 11.24 22.43 23.61
N HIS A 547 11.27 21.11 23.36
CA HIS A 547 10.26 20.18 23.86
C HIS A 547 10.77 19.24 24.98
N SER A 548 12.00 19.45 25.48
CA SER A 548 12.56 18.66 26.59
C SER A 548 11.66 18.62 27.82
N VAL A 549 11.04 19.75 28.17
CA VAL A 549 10.14 19.84 29.34
C VAL A 549 9.00 18.83 29.21
N ILE A 550 8.42 18.68 28.02
CA ILE A 550 7.29 17.78 27.77
C ILE A 550 7.74 16.32 27.86
N LEU A 551 8.93 16.01 27.32
CA LEU A 551 9.51 14.67 27.38
C LEU A 551 9.80 14.23 28.83
N GLU A 552 10.11 15.20 29.71
CA GLU A 552 10.34 15.01 31.13
C GLU A 552 9.04 14.94 31.95
N THR A 553 8.07 15.82 31.70
CA THR A 553 6.85 15.95 32.51
C THR A 553 5.77 14.93 32.18
N LEU A 554 5.52 14.66 30.89
CA LEU A 554 4.46 13.74 30.48
C LEU A 554 4.94 12.30 30.50
N THR A 555 4.07 11.38 30.87
CA THR A 555 4.35 9.95 30.75
C THR A 555 4.39 9.50 29.29
N SER A 556 5.05 8.37 29.01
CA SER A 556 5.08 7.81 27.65
C SER A 556 3.68 7.42 27.15
N THR A 557 2.76 7.04 28.04
CA THR A 557 1.38 6.71 27.71
C THR A 557 0.57 7.94 27.31
N GLU A 558 0.65 9.03 28.09
CA GLU A 558 -0.05 10.28 27.79
C GLU A 558 0.40 10.86 26.45
N LEU A 559 1.72 10.90 26.19
CA LEU A 559 2.25 11.33 24.90
C LEU A 559 1.72 10.47 23.74
N ALA A 560 1.72 9.14 23.89
CA ALA A 560 1.18 8.24 22.87
C ALA A 560 -0.33 8.43 22.64
N GLN A 561 -1.10 8.77 23.68
CA GLN A 561 -2.53 9.09 23.55
C GLN A 561 -2.76 10.42 22.83
N HIS A 562 -1.99 11.46 23.14
CA HIS A 562 -2.06 12.74 22.44
C HIS A 562 -1.71 12.61 20.94
N LEU A 563 -0.69 11.81 20.62
CA LEU A 563 -0.34 11.48 19.24
C LEU A 563 -1.51 10.77 18.55
N LEU A 564 -2.00 9.67 19.14
CA LEU A 564 -3.13 8.91 18.62
C LEU A 564 -4.35 9.79 18.30
N ILE A 565 -4.76 10.67 19.22
CA ILE A 565 -5.90 11.58 19.01
C ILE A 565 -5.68 12.45 17.77
N TYR A 566 -4.51 13.09 17.68
CA TYR A 566 -4.24 14.04 16.62
C TYR A 566 -4.06 13.35 15.27
N HIS A 567 -3.34 12.23 15.23
CA HIS A 567 -3.15 11.47 13.98
C HIS A 567 -4.44 10.80 13.52
N TRP A 568 -5.29 10.34 14.44
CA TRP A 568 -6.62 9.86 14.09
C TRP A 568 -7.46 10.95 13.44
N GLN A 569 -7.41 12.18 13.96
CA GLN A 569 -8.11 13.33 13.38
C GLN A 569 -7.63 13.63 11.94
N LEU A 570 -6.33 13.58 11.68
CA LEU A 570 -5.80 13.77 10.32
C LEU A 570 -6.17 12.60 9.39
N PHE A 571 -6.11 11.38 9.91
CA PHE A 571 -6.40 10.16 9.16
C PHE A 571 -7.87 10.05 8.75
N ILE A 572 -8.81 10.33 9.65
CA ILE A 572 -10.25 10.26 9.35
C ILE A 572 -10.66 11.30 8.30
N ASN A 573 -10.00 12.47 8.32
CA ASN A 573 -10.22 13.56 7.37
C ASN A 573 -9.63 13.28 5.98
N THR A 574 -8.75 12.29 5.85
CA THR A 574 -8.16 11.92 4.56
C THR A 574 -9.14 11.06 3.77
N HIS A 575 -9.56 11.52 2.60
CA HIS A 575 -10.45 10.74 1.73
C HIS A 575 -9.67 9.77 0.82
N GLU A 576 -10.28 8.63 0.48
CA GLU A 576 -9.70 7.60 -0.38
C GLU A 576 -9.25 8.16 -1.74
N TYR A 577 -10.07 9.03 -2.34
CA TYR A 577 -9.71 9.70 -3.60
C TYR A 577 -8.44 10.57 -3.51
N GLU A 578 -8.07 11.09 -2.34
CA GLU A 578 -6.82 11.85 -2.21
C GLU A 578 -5.59 10.96 -2.45
N LEU A 579 -5.65 9.69 -2.04
CA LEU A 579 -4.61 8.70 -2.34
C LEU A 579 -4.54 8.45 -3.85
N LEU A 580 -5.69 8.38 -4.51
CA LEU A 580 -5.77 8.18 -5.95
C LEU A 580 -5.14 9.36 -6.71
N TYR A 581 -5.54 10.60 -6.38
CA TYR A 581 -5.02 11.81 -7.02
C TYR A 581 -3.51 11.96 -6.83
N HIS A 582 -3.02 11.61 -5.63
CA HIS A 582 -1.60 11.67 -5.30
C HIS A 582 -0.77 10.69 -6.13
N VAL A 583 -1.24 9.44 -6.29
CA VAL A 583 -0.48 8.37 -6.93
C VAL A 583 -0.57 8.39 -8.45
N VAL A 584 -1.78 8.56 -9.00
CA VAL A 584 -1.99 8.57 -10.45
C VAL A 584 -1.51 9.89 -11.07
N GLY A 585 -1.48 10.95 -10.26
CA GLY A 585 -0.91 12.24 -10.62
C GLY A 585 -1.96 13.34 -10.74
N ARG A 586 -1.66 14.49 -10.14
CA ARG A 586 -2.55 15.67 -10.08
C ARG A 586 -2.97 16.19 -11.47
N ASN A 587 -2.14 15.96 -12.48
CA ASN A 587 -2.38 16.40 -13.86
C ASN A 587 -3.60 15.73 -14.51
N LEU A 588 -3.91 14.48 -14.12
CA LEU A 588 -5.06 13.75 -14.64
C LEU A 588 -6.38 14.15 -13.96
N PHE A 589 -6.31 14.88 -12.84
CA PHE A 589 -7.48 15.32 -12.07
C PHE A 589 -7.45 16.84 -11.88
N PRO A 590 -7.65 17.64 -12.94
CA PRO A 590 -7.59 19.09 -12.85
C PRO A 590 -8.60 19.61 -11.81
N GLY A 591 -8.13 20.50 -10.93
CA GLY A 591 -8.94 21.07 -9.85
C GLY A 591 -9.11 20.18 -8.61
N LYS A 592 -8.56 18.96 -8.60
CA LYS A 592 -8.55 18.08 -7.41
C LYS A 592 -7.19 18.17 -6.71
N VAL A 593 -7.20 18.41 -5.39
CA VAL A 593 -5.98 18.57 -4.58
C VAL A 593 -6.03 17.62 -3.37
N PRO A 594 -5.00 16.80 -3.12
CA PRO A 594 -4.96 15.86 -2.00
C PRO A 594 -4.52 16.56 -0.69
N VAL A 595 -5.31 17.55 -0.26
CA VAL A 595 -4.96 18.48 0.84
C VAL A 595 -4.73 17.75 2.17
N ASN A 596 -5.63 16.87 2.58
CA ASN A 596 -5.56 16.18 3.88
C ASN A 596 -4.47 15.10 3.86
N LEU A 597 -4.30 14.41 2.71
CA LEU A 597 -3.21 13.46 2.55
C LEU A 597 -1.83 14.14 2.62
N ASP A 598 -1.66 15.29 1.97
CA ASP A 598 -0.42 16.08 2.04
C ASP A 598 -0.09 16.44 3.50
N LEU A 599 -1.11 16.88 4.28
CA LEU A 599 -0.97 17.18 5.70
C LEU A 599 -0.59 15.93 6.53
N LEU A 600 -1.19 14.78 6.23
CA LEU A 600 -0.89 13.51 6.90
C LEU A 600 0.55 13.03 6.62
N ILE A 601 0.99 13.07 5.36
CA ILE A 601 2.38 12.73 4.96
C ILE A 601 3.36 13.69 5.64
N ARG A 602 3.07 14.99 5.61
CA ARG A 602 3.88 16.00 6.28
C ARG A 602 3.97 15.73 7.77
N ARG A 603 2.87 15.36 8.44
CA ARG A 603 2.88 15.02 9.87
C ARG A 603 3.73 13.79 10.20
N PHE A 604 3.78 12.80 9.31
CA PHE A 604 4.64 11.62 9.49
C PHE A 604 6.11 12.02 9.61
N ASN A 605 6.56 12.81 8.62
CA ASN A 605 7.92 13.33 8.56
C ASN A 605 8.21 14.29 9.72
N GLU A 606 7.24 15.10 10.13
CA GLU A 606 7.38 16.01 11.28
C GLU A 606 7.71 15.22 12.56
N LEU A 607 6.94 14.15 12.83
CA LEU A 607 7.15 13.31 14.00
C LEU A 607 8.51 12.60 13.94
N GLN A 608 8.91 12.09 12.77
CA GLN A 608 10.22 11.49 12.56
C GLN A 608 11.36 12.48 12.85
N PHE A 609 11.27 13.68 12.28
CA PHE A 609 12.29 14.73 12.45
C PHE A 609 12.31 15.31 13.86
N TRP A 610 11.18 15.33 14.57
CA TRP A 610 11.12 15.70 15.98
C TRP A 610 11.94 14.76 16.85
N VAL A 611 11.80 13.44 16.66
CA VAL A 611 12.61 12.43 17.38
C VAL A 611 14.10 12.69 17.17
N ILE A 612 14.52 12.92 15.93
CA ILE A 612 15.93 13.17 15.60
C ILE A 612 16.41 14.49 16.22
N THR A 613 15.61 15.55 16.10
CA THR A 613 15.93 16.90 16.60
C THR A 613 16.15 16.88 18.11
N GLU A 614 15.22 16.30 18.88
CA GLU A 614 15.30 16.27 20.34
C GLU A 614 16.50 15.44 20.85
N ILE A 615 16.84 14.34 20.18
CA ILE A 615 18.01 13.53 20.54
C ILE A 615 19.32 14.28 20.23
N LEU A 616 19.42 14.93 19.07
CA LEU A 616 20.63 15.63 18.63
C LEU A 616 20.87 16.97 19.35
N LEU A 617 19.83 17.60 19.88
CA LEU A 617 19.97 18.80 20.72
C LEU A 617 20.21 18.46 22.20
N CYS A 618 20.21 17.18 22.56
CA CYS A 618 20.53 16.73 23.92
C CYS A 618 22.04 16.52 24.09
N GLY A 619 22.73 17.51 24.67
CA GLY A 619 24.19 17.47 24.82
C GLY A 619 24.72 16.34 25.72
N SER A 620 24.04 16.06 26.84
CA SER A 620 24.49 15.04 27.81
C SER A 620 24.18 13.62 27.32
N VAL A 621 25.19 12.75 27.22
CA VAL A 621 25.04 11.34 26.80
C VAL A 621 24.02 10.59 27.68
N SER A 622 24.06 10.80 29.00
CA SER A 622 23.15 10.10 29.93
C SER A 622 21.70 10.56 29.76
N LYS A 623 21.46 11.87 29.59
CA LYS A 623 20.11 12.39 29.30
C LYS A 623 19.64 11.92 27.93
N ARG A 624 20.52 11.93 26.93
CA ARG A 624 20.23 11.47 25.57
C ARG A 624 19.82 10.00 25.53
N ALA A 625 20.51 9.12 26.27
CA ALA A 625 20.11 7.72 26.42
C ALA A 625 18.72 7.57 27.09
N HIS A 626 18.39 8.44 28.06
CA HIS A 626 17.05 8.48 28.65
C HIS A 626 15.98 8.90 27.63
N VAL A 627 16.26 9.90 26.79
CA VAL A 627 15.37 10.37 25.71
C VAL A 627 15.16 9.25 24.67
N VAL A 628 16.22 8.55 24.25
CA VAL A 628 16.10 7.38 23.35
C VAL A 628 15.18 6.31 23.98
N LYS A 629 15.41 5.95 25.24
CA LYS A 629 14.56 5.03 25.98
C LYS A 629 13.10 5.52 26.08
N LYS A 630 12.88 6.82 26.25
CA LYS A 630 11.55 7.44 26.29
C LYS A 630 10.83 7.25 24.95
N PHE A 631 11.49 7.50 23.82
CA PHE A 631 10.92 7.29 22.49
C PHE A 631 10.58 5.82 22.22
N ILE A 632 11.45 4.89 22.60
CA ILE A 632 11.15 3.44 22.47
C ILE A 632 9.88 3.08 23.27
N LYS A 633 9.70 3.66 24.46
CA LYS A 633 8.46 3.45 25.24
C LYS A 633 7.24 4.08 24.57
N ILE A 634 7.35 5.30 24.04
CA ILE A 634 6.24 5.94 23.31
C ILE A 634 5.83 5.08 22.12
N ALA A 635 6.79 4.62 21.31
CA ALA A 635 6.54 3.71 20.19
C ALA A 635 5.86 2.41 20.64
N LEU A 636 6.29 1.80 21.75
CA LEU A 636 5.62 0.62 22.32
C LEU A 636 4.13 0.88 22.61
N HIS A 637 3.80 2.03 23.21
CA HIS A 637 2.42 2.41 23.49
C HIS A 637 1.63 2.73 22.21
N CYS A 638 2.22 3.39 21.21
CA CYS A 638 1.59 3.60 19.90
C CYS A 638 1.22 2.27 19.24
N LYS A 639 2.13 1.28 19.24
CA LYS A 639 1.87 -0.06 18.72
C LYS A 639 0.73 -0.76 19.48
N ALA A 640 0.68 -0.64 20.81
CA ALA A 640 -0.40 -1.19 21.63
C ALA A 640 -1.76 -0.54 21.33
N ASN A 641 -1.76 0.76 21.02
CA ASN A 641 -2.93 1.54 20.62
C ASN A 641 -3.34 1.33 19.15
N GLN A 642 -2.66 0.44 18.41
CA GLN A 642 -2.85 0.25 16.96
C GLN A 642 -2.61 1.52 16.11
N ASP A 643 -1.78 2.43 16.61
CA ASP A 643 -1.26 3.59 15.87
C ASP A 643 0.09 3.21 15.26
N LEU A 644 0.04 2.52 14.11
CA LEU A 644 1.24 2.12 13.38
C LEU A 644 1.92 3.31 12.69
N PHE A 645 1.16 4.36 12.40
CA PHE A 645 1.68 5.61 11.86
C PHE A 645 2.72 6.23 12.80
N SER A 646 2.37 6.51 14.06
CA SER A 646 3.32 7.05 15.03
C SER A 646 4.43 6.08 15.38
N PHE A 647 4.07 4.81 15.55
CA PHE A 647 5.02 3.76 15.88
C PHE A 647 6.18 3.71 14.87
N PHE A 648 5.88 3.70 13.57
CA PHE A 648 6.91 3.64 12.54
C PHE A 648 7.60 4.98 12.31
N ALA A 649 6.93 6.13 12.45
CA ALA A 649 7.59 7.42 12.40
C ALA A 649 8.69 7.55 13.46
N ILE A 650 8.40 7.13 14.69
CA ILE A 650 9.39 7.12 15.79
C ILE A 650 10.50 6.10 15.53
N THR A 651 10.14 4.89 15.07
CA THR A 651 11.11 3.84 14.76
C THR A 651 12.09 4.29 13.67
N LEU A 652 11.60 4.88 12.58
CA LEU A 652 12.43 5.44 11.51
C LEU A 652 13.25 6.65 11.96
N GLY A 653 12.76 7.45 12.91
CA GLY A 653 13.51 8.54 13.53
C GLY A 653 14.72 8.02 14.30
N LEU A 654 14.53 6.97 15.11
CA LEU A 654 15.60 6.30 15.86
C LEU A 654 16.57 5.53 14.95
N SER A 655 16.09 5.01 13.82
CA SER A 655 16.89 4.29 12.82
C SER A 655 17.70 5.23 11.91
N ASN A 656 17.45 6.55 11.96
CA ASN A 656 18.17 7.53 11.15
C ASN A 656 19.68 7.44 11.39
N VAL A 657 20.47 7.56 10.32
CA VAL A 657 21.94 7.45 10.36
C VAL A 657 22.58 8.39 11.39
N ALA A 658 22.00 9.58 11.62
CA ALA A 658 22.50 10.52 12.63
C ALA A 658 22.30 10.04 14.07
N ILE A 659 21.33 9.15 14.32
CA ILE A 659 21.02 8.59 15.64
C ILE A 659 21.65 7.21 15.82
N SER A 660 21.51 6.30 14.83
CA SER A 660 22.01 4.93 14.92
C SER A 660 23.53 4.86 15.12
N ARG A 661 24.28 5.86 14.64
CA ARG A 661 25.74 5.96 14.84
C ARG A 661 26.19 6.35 16.25
N LEU A 662 25.30 6.81 17.13
CA LEU A 662 25.63 7.30 18.47
C LEU A 662 25.92 6.14 19.44
N SER A 663 27.00 5.40 19.17
CA SER A 663 27.42 4.20 19.90
C SER A 663 27.43 4.38 21.43
N GLN A 664 28.00 5.48 21.94
CA GLN A 664 28.10 5.72 23.39
C GLN A 664 26.72 5.94 24.02
N THR A 665 25.79 6.52 23.26
CA THR A 665 24.40 6.69 23.69
C THR A 665 23.70 5.34 23.74
N TRP A 666 23.80 4.53 22.69
CA TRP A 666 23.13 3.22 22.61
C TRP A 666 23.66 2.21 23.63
N GLU A 667 24.95 2.24 23.94
CA GLU A 667 25.55 1.41 25.00
C GLU A 667 24.92 1.69 26.38
N LYS A 668 24.60 2.96 26.67
CA LYS A 668 23.92 3.37 27.91
C LYS A 668 22.42 3.07 27.95
N VAL A 669 21.78 2.78 26.82
CA VAL A 669 20.38 2.33 26.80
C VAL A 669 20.32 0.87 27.24
N ASN A 670 19.55 0.54 28.29
CA ASN A 670 19.51 -0.83 28.80
C ASN A 670 19.20 -1.87 27.70
N ALA A 671 19.83 -3.05 27.78
CA ALA A 671 19.71 -4.13 26.79
C ALA A 671 18.26 -4.51 26.44
N LYS A 672 17.36 -4.54 27.44
CA LYS A 672 15.92 -4.77 27.24
C LYS A 672 15.30 -3.82 26.20
N PHE A 673 15.65 -2.54 26.22
CA PHE A 673 15.10 -1.55 25.29
C PHE A 673 15.78 -1.59 23.93
N ARG A 674 17.07 -1.95 23.86
CA ARG A 674 17.76 -2.22 22.58
C ARG A 674 17.12 -3.40 21.85
N LYS A 675 16.86 -4.50 22.58
CA LYS A 675 16.14 -5.67 22.04
C LYS A 675 14.75 -5.32 21.53
N LEU A 676 14.00 -4.55 22.33
CA LEU A 676 12.67 -4.09 21.93
C LEU A 676 12.72 -3.23 20.66
N PHE A 677 13.73 -2.36 20.53
CA PHE A 677 13.92 -1.55 19.33
C PHE A 677 14.29 -2.40 18.10
N PHE A 678 15.16 -3.40 18.23
CA PHE A 678 15.46 -4.34 17.15
C PHE A 678 14.20 -5.09 16.67
N GLU A 679 13.32 -5.51 17.58
CA GLU A 679 12.02 -6.09 17.22
C GLU A 679 11.15 -5.10 16.44
N PHE A 680 11.23 -3.79 16.73
CA PHE A 680 10.51 -2.77 15.97
C PHE A 680 11.05 -2.62 14.55
N GLU A 681 12.38 -2.58 14.38
CA GLU A 681 13.02 -2.51 13.06
C GLU A 681 12.69 -3.74 12.20
N SER A 682 12.64 -4.93 12.81
CA SER A 682 12.30 -6.18 12.10
C SER A 682 10.91 -6.17 11.45
N LEU A 683 9.99 -5.31 11.93
CA LEU A 683 8.66 -5.15 11.34
C LEU A 683 8.69 -4.36 10.02
N LEU A 684 9.75 -3.59 9.76
CA LEU A 684 9.95 -2.83 8.52
C LEU A 684 10.74 -3.59 7.45
N ASP A 685 11.15 -4.83 7.73
CA ASP A 685 11.88 -5.68 6.78
C ASP A 685 11.16 -5.71 5.42
N PRO A 686 11.80 -5.25 4.32
CA PRO A 686 11.18 -5.20 3.01
C PRO A 686 11.00 -6.57 2.36
N SER A 687 11.63 -7.62 2.90
CA SER A 687 11.59 -8.98 2.38
C SER A 687 10.16 -9.48 2.19
N ARG A 688 9.91 -10.14 1.05
CA ARG A 688 8.59 -10.73 0.69
C ARG A 688 7.45 -9.71 0.81
N ASN A 689 7.68 -8.50 0.28
CA ASN A 689 6.74 -7.38 0.28
C ASN A 689 6.26 -6.98 1.69
N HIS A 690 7.21 -6.72 2.59
CA HIS A 690 6.94 -6.32 3.97
C HIS A 690 6.08 -7.33 4.75
N ARG A 691 6.36 -8.63 4.60
CA ARG A 691 5.57 -9.71 5.20
C ARG A 691 5.37 -9.55 6.71
N ALA A 692 6.39 -9.14 7.45
CA ALA A 692 6.32 -8.94 8.89
C ALA A 692 5.24 -7.91 9.29
N TYR A 693 5.22 -6.76 8.61
CA TYR A 693 4.18 -5.74 8.75
C TYR A 693 2.79 -6.28 8.35
N ARG A 694 2.68 -6.95 7.20
CA ARG A 694 1.40 -7.49 6.70
C ARG A 694 0.77 -8.45 7.70
N LEU A 695 1.57 -9.34 8.29
CA LEU A 695 1.13 -10.31 9.32
C LEU A 695 0.74 -9.64 10.65
N LEU A 696 1.32 -8.48 10.96
CA LEU A 696 0.94 -7.67 12.11
C LEU A 696 -0.43 -7.05 11.89
N VAL A 697 -0.62 -6.38 10.75
CA VAL A 697 -1.88 -5.69 10.40
C VAL A 697 -3.04 -6.67 10.22
N ALA A 698 -2.80 -7.84 9.65
CA ALA A 698 -3.83 -8.87 9.48
C ALA A 698 -4.45 -9.37 10.82
N LYS A 699 -3.79 -9.11 11.95
CA LYS A 699 -4.29 -9.46 13.29
C LYS A 699 -5.00 -8.30 14.00
N MET A 700 -4.93 -7.09 13.44
CA MET A 700 -5.54 -5.89 14.00
C MET A 700 -7.01 -5.78 13.56
N LYS A 701 -7.79 -5.03 14.33
CA LYS A 701 -9.19 -4.73 14.03
C LYS A 701 -9.36 -3.22 14.05
N PRO A 702 -10.15 -2.63 13.14
CA PRO A 702 -10.48 -1.22 13.21
C PRO A 702 -11.00 -0.84 14.61
N PRO A 703 -10.70 0.37 15.14
CA PRO A 703 -9.92 1.44 14.53
C PRO A 703 -8.40 1.16 14.55
N THR A 704 -7.74 1.37 13.41
CA THR A 704 -6.29 1.20 13.26
C THR A 704 -5.73 2.33 12.40
N ILE A 705 -4.59 2.93 12.74
CA ILE A 705 -3.88 3.84 11.82
C ILE A 705 -2.74 3.06 11.16
N PRO A 706 -2.82 2.78 9.84
CA PRO A 706 -1.81 1.96 9.16
C PRO A 706 -0.52 2.75 8.90
N PHE A 707 0.51 2.05 8.41
CA PHE A 707 1.72 2.68 7.87
C PHE A 707 1.45 3.26 6.47
N ILE A 708 1.00 4.51 6.42
CA ILE A 708 0.58 5.22 5.20
C ILE A 708 1.60 5.17 4.05
N PRO A 709 2.92 5.37 4.26
CA PRO A 709 3.90 5.27 3.17
C PRO A 709 3.88 3.93 2.43
N LEU A 710 3.64 2.81 3.14
CA LEU A 710 3.55 1.50 2.49
C LEU A 710 2.25 1.34 1.70
N LEU A 711 1.15 1.93 2.17
CA LEU A 711 -0.12 1.95 1.44
C LEU A 711 0.01 2.74 0.12
N LEU A 712 0.67 3.90 0.16
CA LEU A 712 0.95 4.70 -1.04
C LEU A 712 1.89 3.97 -2.01
N LYS A 713 2.91 3.30 -1.47
CA LYS A 713 3.81 2.44 -2.25
C LYS A 713 3.03 1.34 -2.97
N ASP A 714 2.13 0.64 -2.28
CA ASP A 714 1.30 -0.41 -2.89
C ASP A 714 0.45 0.12 -4.05
N LEU A 715 -0.20 1.27 -3.83
CA LEU A 715 -1.02 1.90 -4.86
C LEU A 715 -0.16 2.35 -6.07
N LEU A 716 1.05 2.87 -5.82
CA LEU A 716 2.00 3.27 -6.86
C LEU A 716 2.47 2.06 -7.68
N PHE A 717 2.85 0.96 -7.02
CA PHE A 717 3.24 -0.27 -7.72
C PHE A 717 2.08 -0.86 -8.52
N ALA A 718 0.85 -0.82 -8.00
CA ALA A 718 -0.33 -1.22 -8.76
C ALA A 718 -0.54 -0.32 -9.99
N HIS A 719 -0.28 0.99 -9.86
CA HIS A 719 -0.43 1.96 -10.94
C HIS A 719 0.64 1.84 -12.04
N GLU A 720 1.92 1.84 -11.66
CA GLU A 720 3.05 1.82 -12.59
C GLU A 720 3.35 0.42 -13.13
N GLY A 721 3.10 -0.62 -12.33
CA GLY A 721 3.35 -2.01 -12.71
C GLY A 721 2.34 -2.59 -13.71
N ASN A 722 1.18 -1.97 -13.86
CA ASN A 722 0.10 -2.47 -14.71
C ASN A 722 -0.35 -1.40 -15.71
N LYS A 723 -0.53 -1.78 -16.98
CA LYS A 723 -1.10 -0.87 -17.99
C LYS A 723 -2.57 -0.58 -17.67
N THR A 724 -2.97 0.67 -17.87
CA THR A 724 -4.38 1.09 -17.69
C THR A 724 -5.28 0.56 -18.81
N TYR A 725 -4.74 0.41 -20.03
CA TYR A 725 -5.51 -0.03 -21.19
C TYR A 725 -4.81 -1.19 -21.93
N PHE A 726 -5.62 -2.11 -22.46
CA PHE A 726 -5.22 -3.18 -23.39
C PHE A 726 -6.20 -3.24 -24.54
N ASP A 727 -5.70 -3.18 -25.78
CA ASP A 727 -6.52 -3.25 -27.01
C ASP A 727 -7.76 -2.32 -27.00
N GLY A 728 -7.59 -1.12 -26.43
CA GLY A 728 -8.66 -0.13 -26.31
C GLY A 728 -9.63 -0.33 -25.13
N MET A 729 -9.52 -1.44 -24.40
CA MET A 729 -10.29 -1.73 -23.19
C MET A 729 -9.54 -1.29 -21.92
N VAL A 730 -10.27 -0.87 -20.90
CA VAL A 730 -9.76 -0.61 -19.55
C VAL A 730 -9.36 -1.92 -18.91
N ASN A 731 -8.15 -1.98 -18.36
CA ASN A 731 -7.70 -3.07 -17.51
C ASN A 731 -8.37 -2.98 -16.13
N PHE A 732 -9.44 -3.73 -15.93
CA PHE A 732 -10.17 -3.69 -14.67
C PHE A 732 -9.51 -4.52 -13.57
N GLU A 733 -8.64 -5.47 -13.88
CA GLU A 733 -7.80 -6.14 -12.88
C GLU A 733 -6.90 -5.11 -12.15
N LYS A 734 -6.31 -4.17 -12.90
CA LYS A 734 -5.58 -3.03 -12.31
C LYS A 734 -6.49 -2.18 -11.44
N MET A 735 -7.70 -1.86 -11.91
CA MET A 735 -8.66 -1.06 -11.14
C MET A 735 -9.01 -1.75 -9.82
N HIS A 736 -9.27 -3.06 -9.86
CA HIS A 736 -9.51 -3.87 -8.67
C HIS A 736 -8.34 -3.85 -7.67
N MET A 737 -7.09 -3.99 -8.15
CA MET A 737 -5.90 -3.89 -7.28
C MET A 737 -5.80 -2.52 -6.58
N MET A 738 -6.06 -1.44 -7.32
CA MET A 738 -6.03 -0.08 -6.78
C MET A 738 -7.18 0.12 -5.77
N ALA A 739 -8.41 -0.24 -6.14
CA ALA A 739 -9.59 -0.14 -5.31
C ALA A 739 -9.49 -0.98 -4.02
N GLN A 740 -8.84 -2.15 -4.05
CA GLN A 740 -8.56 -2.94 -2.85
C GLN A 740 -7.73 -2.16 -1.82
N THR A 741 -6.75 -1.40 -2.29
CA THR A 741 -5.92 -0.53 -1.43
C THR A 741 -6.74 0.61 -0.83
N LEU A 742 -7.64 1.21 -1.63
CA LEU A 742 -8.57 2.25 -1.17
C LEU A 742 -9.61 1.72 -0.17
N ARG A 743 -10.15 0.52 -0.39
CA ARG A 743 -11.02 -0.16 0.59
C ARG A 743 -10.30 -0.47 1.89
N ASN A 744 -9.05 -0.92 1.83
CA ASN A 744 -8.25 -1.15 3.03
C ASN A 744 -8.13 0.15 3.84
N HIS A 745 -7.87 1.29 3.17
CA HIS A 745 -7.87 2.61 3.80
C HIS A 745 -9.17 2.92 4.54
N ARG A 746 -10.32 2.72 3.87
CA ARG A 746 -11.65 2.87 4.47
C ARG A 746 -11.89 1.93 5.66
N MET A 747 -11.53 0.66 5.50
CA MET A 747 -11.71 -0.37 6.53
C MET A 747 -11.00 0.01 7.82
N TYR A 748 -9.78 0.54 7.77
CA TYR A 748 -9.02 0.98 8.95
C TYR A 748 -9.75 2.05 9.79
N LYS A 749 -10.58 2.88 9.17
CA LYS A 749 -11.40 3.94 9.81
C LYS A 749 -12.90 3.60 9.93
N SER A 750 -13.29 2.34 9.72
CA SER A 750 -14.70 1.88 9.77
C SER A 750 -15.34 1.92 11.16
N GLN A 751 -14.54 1.94 12.23
CA GLN A 751 -15.00 2.07 13.61
C GLN A 751 -14.48 3.36 14.22
N MET A 752 -15.31 4.02 15.03
CA MET A 752 -14.92 5.24 15.75
C MET A 752 -13.93 4.93 16.87
N LEU A 753 -12.95 5.81 17.04
CA LEU A 753 -11.95 5.69 18.09
C LEU A 753 -12.59 5.98 19.46
N GLN A 754 -12.56 5.01 20.36
CA GLN A 754 -13.06 5.17 21.72
C GLN A 754 -11.95 5.72 22.62
N ILE A 755 -11.98 7.03 22.90
CA ILE A 755 -10.99 7.71 23.74
C ILE A 755 -11.69 8.26 24.97
N ASP A 756 -11.18 7.92 26.15
CA ASP A 756 -11.58 8.55 27.41
C ASP A 756 -10.87 9.90 27.57
N SER A 757 -11.41 10.93 26.93
CA SER A 757 -10.86 12.29 26.91
C SER A 757 -10.78 12.94 28.29
N SER A 758 -11.52 12.42 29.29
CA SER A 758 -11.55 12.94 30.66
C SER A 758 -10.21 12.78 31.41
N LYS A 759 -9.34 11.88 30.93
CA LYS A 759 -8.07 11.53 31.59
C LYS A 759 -6.83 12.21 31.02
N ILE A 760 -6.99 13.09 30.03
CA ILE A 760 -5.88 13.59 29.23
C ILE A 760 -5.67 15.10 29.50
N PRO A 761 -4.52 15.51 30.09
CA PRO A 761 -4.24 16.92 30.36
C PRO A 761 -4.28 17.78 29.08
N THR A 762 -5.10 18.83 29.06
CA THR A 762 -5.30 19.67 27.87
C THR A 762 -4.08 20.53 27.51
N ASP A 763 -3.29 20.91 28.51
CA ASP A 763 -2.20 21.88 28.38
C ASP A 763 -1.08 21.40 27.45
N ALA A 764 -0.93 20.08 27.31
CA ALA A 764 0.05 19.43 26.44
C ALA A 764 -0.39 19.33 24.97
N GLN A 765 -1.68 19.47 24.66
CA GLN A 765 -2.22 19.20 23.32
C GLN A 765 -1.63 20.13 22.27
N HIS A 766 -1.48 21.42 22.58
CA HIS A 766 -0.94 22.40 21.65
C HIS A 766 0.53 22.11 21.28
N LEU A 767 1.30 21.53 22.20
CA LEU A 767 2.71 21.25 21.97
C LEU A 767 2.90 19.99 21.12
N VAL A 768 2.09 18.95 21.34
CA VAL A 768 2.13 17.72 20.53
C VAL A 768 1.68 17.98 19.09
N ARG A 769 0.76 18.92 18.88
CA ARG A 769 0.28 19.31 17.54
C ARG A 769 1.31 20.08 16.72
N ASN A 770 2.26 20.74 17.37
CA ASN A 770 3.08 21.79 16.77
C ASN A 770 4.57 21.60 17.10
N PHE A 771 5.22 20.64 16.47
CA PHE A 771 6.65 20.40 16.74
C PHE A 771 7.52 21.45 16.05
N ARG A 772 8.62 21.82 16.72
CA ARG A 772 9.67 22.64 16.13
C ARG A 772 10.82 21.71 15.79
N ILE A 773 11.12 21.59 14.51
CA ILE A 773 12.03 20.56 14.00
C ILE A 773 13.14 21.14 13.14
N ILE A 774 14.24 20.39 13.06
CA ILE A 774 15.22 20.52 12.00
C ILE A 774 14.82 19.50 10.92
N ASP A 775 14.84 19.88 9.65
CA ASP A 775 14.55 19.00 8.50
C ASP A 775 15.74 18.88 7.52
N ASP A 776 16.87 19.57 7.81
CA ASP A 776 18.11 19.43 7.05
C ASP A 776 18.93 18.22 7.53
N GLN A 777 18.93 17.16 6.72
CA GLN A 777 19.69 15.94 6.97
C GLN A 777 21.21 16.18 7.09
N ARG A 778 21.78 17.20 6.41
CA ARG A 778 23.20 17.55 6.55
C ARG A 778 23.48 18.14 7.93
N LYS A 779 22.58 19.00 8.42
CA LYS A 779 22.64 19.54 9.78
C LYS A 779 22.53 18.43 10.83
N PHE A 780 21.66 17.44 10.63
CA PHE A 780 21.59 16.28 11.53
C PHE A 780 22.91 15.53 11.65
N LEU A 781 23.54 15.18 10.52
CA LEU A 781 24.83 14.48 10.53
C LEU A 781 25.92 15.32 11.19
N ARG A 782 25.96 16.63 10.93
CA ARG A 782 26.90 17.55 11.57
C ARG A 782 26.73 17.57 13.10
N LEU A 783 25.51 17.72 13.58
CA LEU A 783 25.23 17.72 15.03
C LEU A 783 25.60 16.37 15.67
N SER A 784 25.26 15.26 15.01
CA SER A 784 25.65 13.92 15.47
C SER A 784 27.17 13.76 15.60
N HIS A 785 27.93 14.25 14.61
CA HIS A 785 29.40 14.22 14.67
C HIS A 785 30.00 15.11 15.74
N LEU A 786 29.33 16.22 16.08
CA LEU A 786 29.76 17.09 17.19
C LEU A 786 29.51 16.42 18.56
N LEU A 787 28.41 15.67 18.71
CA LEU A 787 28.12 14.93 19.93
C LEU A 787 29.05 13.73 20.14
N GLU A 788 29.25 12.93 19.09
CA GLU A 788 30.07 11.72 19.11
C GLU A 788 30.94 11.67 17.83
N PRO A 789 32.17 12.23 17.87
CA PRO A 789 33.10 12.17 16.75
C PRO A 789 33.37 10.74 16.31
N LYS A 790 33.63 10.51 15.02
CA LYS A 790 34.14 9.20 14.56
C LYS A 790 35.48 8.98 15.25
N GLN A 791 35.66 7.83 15.92
CA GLN A 791 37.00 7.39 16.30
C GLN A 791 37.83 7.38 15.02
N LYS A 792 38.93 8.13 15.00
CA LYS A 792 39.92 7.94 13.94
C LYS A 792 40.40 6.50 14.09
N ASP A 793 40.32 5.72 13.02
CA ASP A 793 41.03 4.44 12.95
C ASP A 793 42.50 4.76 13.28
N THR A 794 42.92 4.43 14.49
CA THR A 794 44.32 4.37 14.85
C THR A 794 44.83 3.05 14.28
N THR A 795 45.12 3.07 12.98
CA THR A 795 45.92 2.06 12.29
C THR A 795 47.13 2.73 11.65
#